data_AF-A0A5N6Y6H0-F1
#
_entry.id   AF-A0A5N6Y6H0-F1
#
_cell.length_a   1.000
_cell.length_b   1.000
_cell.length_c   1.000
_cell.angle_alpha   90.00
_cell.angle_beta   90.00
_cell.angle_gamma   90.00
#
_symmetry.space_group_name_H-M   'P 1'
#
loop_
_entity.id
_entity.type
_entity.pdbx_description
1 polymer ?
#
loop_
_entity_poly.entity_id
_entity_poly.type
_entity_poly.pdbx_seq_one_letter_code
_entity_poly.pdbx_strand_id
1 'polypeptide(L)'
;MTVSQVRRVAVIGAGISGVVSTAHLVAAGFEVTVFERNQQTGGIWLYDEQTPLECSFPSPDPSLADRVEKNARFDREKLRLQHAPPGPCYKNLTTNVSTPLMRIKLRAWPENTPDFVHHSVVNEYIRDIALSTGVDERTIYGARVEHVYKNGGRWHVNWSVLDENGSIDGLEERLLISSRLAIIIHLTFRTYLGYPKTPEVYRDEIIQNVLMIGGGVSSMDISRDLGPFAKMIFQSTRNGDADPPALMLPDNAVRIGEIDHLELLSGTGDTLPEGDPLPLIACLKSSQRLCKIHKIIVCTGYQIVFPFLPDYHDDSMPLQDADDTILVTNGTQVHNIHRDIFYIPDPTLAFVGIPYFNTTFTLFEFQAIAVTAVWSGTARLPSTTEMRREYLVKQKQTGGGRKFHSLKDKEKEYVRDLMAWINDGRNAHGLVPIEGHTTAWFKAMDKLWDEARAAMKERKEQQEKIIRRIPFSADCAVVPFSFDLKRTPCRVSPIVRYSPNGLIVNDPALLPVIYNRRANKTDFYAPVFDTHSTFTRKDYREHVASRKAISHAYSVTNTRLFEPQVDGILSELISLLSESASEKRLVDIMEYGSWFTYDATSLFVCGKPFGFVEKRTDVKGLIQNKNKVLFIVFIMTIQENLSWIVRNTRLGRRYLMPHPTDQSGLGVVMAERDRIVDAVIDSDGKVKRHLLVKGSLLSSLMEILGTEGCPLSLVDVKAEIFFAMLAGSSVTPSQLARVIFHISRNFKVQEKLYEELVAAEQDGRIPPLSAIISDEQAHRLPFLSACIREAQRYAPTMSQLPRYAPEGTGLELHEHYVPPGTSVSTSPWIIGRNKDLYGEDANSFRPERWLEASPEEERRWDHFSFHFGYGARKCLANNFGLMQLYKVAAEGMIYSKR
;
A
#
# COMPACT_ATOMS: atom_id res chain seq x y z
N MET A 1 -27.74 -50.22 35.76
CA MET A 1 -26.50 -51.03 35.76
C MET A 1 -25.49 -50.28 34.89
N THR A 2 -24.54 -49.58 35.52
CA THR A 2 -23.07 -49.90 35.53
C THR A 2 -22.42 -49.53 34.18
N VAL A 3 -21.63 -48.47 34.05
CA VAL A 3 -20.39 -48.13 34.77
C VAL A 3 -20.32 -46.61 34.96
N SER A 4 -19.87 -46.14 36.12
CA SER A 4 -19.51 -44.74 36.38
C SER A 4 -18.44 -44.30 35.37
N GLN A 5 -18.86 -43.64 34.27
CA GLN A 5 -17.91 -43.08 33.31
C GLN A 5 -17.24 -41.88 33.95
N VAL A 6 -16.07 -42.13 34.54
CA VAL A 6 -15.09 -41.12 34.89
C VAL A 6 -14.97 -40.15 33.72
N ARG A 7 -15.38 -38.89 33.93
CA ARG A 7 -15.34 -37.82 32.91
C ARG A 7 -13.92 -37.27 32.81
N ARG A 8 -12.99 -38.11 32.33
CA ARG A 8 -11.60 -37.71 32.09
C ARG A 8 -11.51 -36.72 30.93
N VAL A 9 -10.81 -35.62 31.16
CA VAL A 9 -10.53 -34.57 30.19
C VAL A 9 -9.03 -34.37 30.08
N ALA A 10 -8.52 -34.31 28.86
CA ALA A 10 -7.16 -33.89 28.58
C ALA A 10 -7.18 -32.43 28.12
N VAL A 11 -6.30 -31.60 28.68
CA VAL A 11 -6.09 -30.20 28.28
C VAL A 11 -4.66 -30.10 27.74
N ILE A 12 -4.50 -29.61 26.51
CA ILE A 12 -3.18 -29.45 25.89
C ILE A 12 -2.74 -27.99 26.04
N GLY A 13 -1.71 -27.77 26.86
CA GLY A 13 -1.08 -26.50 27.23
C GLY A 13 -1.54 -25.95 28.59
N ALA A 14 -0.67 -25.23 29.28
CA ALA A 14 -0.93 -24.58 30.58
C ALA A 14 -0.66 -23.06 30.53
N GLY A 15 -0.95 -22.44 29.37
CA GLY A 15 -1.16 -20.99 29.28
C GLY A 15 -2.49 -20.56 29.88
N ILE A 16 -2.79 -19.26 29.86
CA ILE A 16 -4.01 -18.70 30.46
C ILE A 16 -5.30 -19.44 30.03
N SER A 17 -5.46 -19.77 28.74
CA SER A 17 -6.62 -20.51 28.21
C SER A 17 -6.77 -21.89 28.85
N GLY A 18 -5.65 -22.58 29.10
CA GLY A 18 -5.61 -23.91 29.73
C GLY A 18 -5.90 -23.84 31.21
N VAL A 19 -5.34 -22.84 31.87
CA VAL A 19 -5.55 -22.58 33.29
C VAL A 19 -7.03 -22.30 33.56
N VAL A 20 -7.66 -21.36 32.84
CA VAL A 20 -9.09 -21.05 33.05
C VAL A 20 -9.99 -22.22 32.66
N SER A 21 -9.67 -22.95 31.58
CA SER A 21 -10.42 -24.15 31.18
C SER A 21 -10.36 -25.23 32.25
N THR A 22 -9.17 -25.54 32.74
CA THR A 22 -8.96 -26.57 33.77
C THR A 22 -9.65 -26.18 35.07
N ALA A 23 -9.51 -24.92 35.52
CA ALA A 23 -10.13 -24.45 36.74
C ALA A 23 -11.66 -24.61 36.71
N HIS A 24 -12.32 -24.21 35.61
CA HIS A 24 -13.77 -24.38 35.47
C HIS A 24 -14.20 -25.85 35.35
N LEU A 25 -13.45 -26.68 34.62
CA LEU A 25 -13.73 -28.12 34.51
C LEU A 25 -13.58 -28.85 35.84
N VAL A 26 -12.52 -28.55 36.60
CA VAL A 26 -12.31 -29.12 37.95
C VAL A 26 -13.44 -28.68 38.88
N ALA A 27 -13.84 -27.40 38.86
CA ALA A 27 -14.96 -26.91 39.63
C ALA A 27 -16.30 -27.59 39.27
N ALA A 28 -16.45 -28.05 38.03
CA ALA A 28 -17.60 -28.83 37.57
C ALA A 28 -17.49 -30.36 37.81
N GLY A 29 -16.43 -30.81 38.51
CA GLY A 29 -16.25 -32.20 38.91
C GLY A 29 -15.62 -33.12 37.87
N PHE A 30 -14.93 -32.58 36.86
CA PHE A 30 -14.18 -33.37 35.88
C PHE A 30 -12.81 -33.80 36.42
N GLU A 31 -12.35 -34.98 36.01
CA GLU A 31 -10.97 -35.40 36.23
C GLU A 31 -10.13 -34.87 35.07
N VAL A 32 -9.27 -33.89 35.33
CA VAL A 32 -8.51 -33.20 34.29
C VAL A 32 -7.02 -33.49 34.42
N THR A 33 -6.39 -33.79 33.28
CA THR A 33 -4.93 -33.85 33.13
C THR A 33 -4.50 -32.77 32.13
N VAL A 34 -3.55 -31.93 32.52
CA VAL A 34 -3.00 -30.87 31.67
C VAL A 34 -1.60 -31.27 31.21
N PHE A 35 -1.30 -31.09 29.92
CA PHE A 35 0.02 -31.35 29.35
C PHE A 35 0.70 -30.02 29.01
N GLU A 36 1.83 -29.72 29.63
CA GLU A 36 2.61 -28.51 29.35
C GLU A 36 4.05 -28.91 29.04
N ARG A 37 4.53 -28.54 27.85
CA ARG A 37 5.88 -28.86 27.41
C ARG A 37 6.95 -28.07 28.17
N ASN A 38 6.60 -26.88 28.67
CA ASN A 38 7.48 -26.11 29.52
C ASN A 38 7.51 -26.65 30.94
N GLN A 39 8.47 -26.18 31.73
CA GLN A 39 8.63 -26.55 33.15
C GLN A 39 7.77 -25.67 34.09
N GLN A 40 6.93 -24.78 33.53
CA GLN A 40 6.10 -23.85 34.31
C GLN A 40 4.84 -23.45 33.52
N THR A 41 3.77 -23.12 34.24
CA THR A 41 2.58 -22.45 33.72
C THR A 41 2.87 -21.03 33.22
N GLY A 42 2.06 -20.53 32.29
CA GLY A 42 2.22 -19.18 31.74
C GLY A 42 2.07 -19.11 30.22
N GLY A 43 2.32 -20.23 29.54
CA GLY A 43 2.28 -20.30 28.08
C GLY A 43 3.22 -19.28 27.45
N ILE A 44 2.70 -18.41 26.59
CA ILE A 44 3.51 -17.39 25.90
C ILE A 44 4.07 -16.30 26.83
N TRP A 45 3.59 -16.18 28.07
CA TRP A 45 4.07 -15.18 29.04
C TRP A 45 5.30 -15.65 29.82
N LEU A 46 5.62 -16.94 29.74
CA LEU A 46 6.86 -17.49 30.25
C LEU A 46 8.02 -16.94 29.41
N TYR A 47 8.86 -16.13 30.04
CA TYR A 47 10.08 -15.65 29.43
C TYR A 47 11.18 -16.69 29.61
N ASP A 48 11.82 -17.01 28.50
CA ASP A 48 12.94 -17.92 28.42
C ASP A 48 14.04 -17.20 27.62
N GLU A 49 15.20 -17.00 28.23
CA GLU A 49 16.34 -16.30 27.63
C GLU A 49 17.01 -17.12 26.52
N GLN A 50 16.79 -18.44 26.47
CA GLN A 50 17.36 -19.31 25.45
C GLN A 50 16.92 -18.88 24.04
N THR A 51 17.86 -18.95 23.09
CA THR A 51 17.61 -18.65 21.68
C THR A 51 16.96 -19.87 21.03
N PRO A 52 15.78 -19.73 20.40
CA PRO A 52 15.15 -20.83 19.70
C PRO A 52 15.99 -21.26 18.49
N LEU A 53 15.84 -22.52 18.07
CA LEU A 53 16.45 -22.97 16.82
C LEU A 53 15.93 -22.14 15.64
N GLU A 54 16.85 -21.77 14.74
CA GLU A 54 16.51 -20.94 13.60
C GLU A 54 15.48 -21.65 12.71
N CYS A 55 14.35 -20.99 12.46
CA CYS A 55 13.30 -21.52 11.62
C CYS A 55 13.72 -21.51 10.14
N SER A 56 13.32 -22.52 9.38
CA SER A 56 13.48 -22.49 7.92
C SER A 56 12.67 -21.35 7.29
N PHE A 57 13.24 -20.71 6.27
CA PHE A 57 12.57 -19.64 5.52
C PHE A 57 12.41 -20.04 4.04
N PRO A 58 11.21 -19.91 3.45
CA PRO A 58 9.92 -19.63 4.12
C PRO A 58 9.55 -20.70 5.17
N SER A 59 8.65 -20.35 6.10
CA SER A 59 8.19 -21.28 7.16
C SER A 59 7.70 -22.60 6.57
N PRO A 60 7.92 -23.73 7.26
CA PRO A 60 7.40 -25.02 6.82
C PRO A 60 5.87 -24.99 6.78
N ASP A 61 5.31 -25.96 6.08
CA ASP A 61 3.86 -26.15 6.04
C ASP A 61 3.30 -26.44 7.45
N PRO A 62 2.04 -26.06 7.74
CA PRO A 62 1.40 -26.25 9.04
C PRO A 62 1.51 -27.66 9.65
N SER A 63 1.46 -28.74 8.85
CA SER A 63 1.61 -30.12 9.35
C SER A 63 3.05 -30.52 9.72
N LEU A 64 4.03 -29.74 9.26
CA LEU A 64 5.46 -29.94 9.50
C LEU A 64 6.00 -28.98 10.57
N ALA A 65 5.20 -28.00 10.98
CA ALA A 65 5.54 -27.07 12.04
C ALA A 65 5.85 -27.80 13.35
N ASP A 66 6.88 -27.34 14.08
CA ASP A 66 7.22 -27.83 15.42
C ASP A 66 7.60 -29.32 15.47
N ARG A 67 8.12 -29.95 14.40
CA ARG A 67 8.57 -31.37 14.45
C ARG A 67 9.93 -31.52 15.14
N VAL A 68 10.06 -32.58 15.96
CA VAL A 68 11.32 -33.01 16.59
C VAL A 68 12.02 -34.03 15.69
N GLU A 69 13.30 -33.82 15.38
CA GLU A 69 14.10 -34.76 14.57
C GLU A 69 14.57 -35.94 15.44
N LYS A 70 13.99 -37.13 15.24
CA LYS A 70 14.33 -38.34 16.02
C LYS A 70 15.74 -38.92 15.77
N ASN A 71 16.59 -38.27 14.96
CA ASN A 71 17.92 -38.79 14.55
C ASN A 71 19.08 -37.82 14.80
N ALA A 72 18.91 -36.80 15.66
CA ALA A 72 20.00 -35.91 16.07
C ALA A 72 21.02 -36.63 16.96
N ARG A 73 21.74 -37.62 16.39
CA ARG A 73 22.93 -38.17 17.01
C ARG A 73 23.87 -36.99 17.29
N PHE A 74 24.04 -36.67 18.58
CA PHE A 74 25.08 -35.83 19.19
C PHE A 74 24.75 -34.38 19.63
N ASP A 75 23.51 -33.88 19.61
CA ASP A 75 23.21 -32.57 20.23
C ASP A 75 22.00 -32.58 21.17
N ARG A 76 22.28 -32.82 22.47
CA ARG A 76 21.27 -32.85 23.54
C ARG A 76 20.62 -31.47 23.77
N GLU A 77 21.34 -30.39 23.49
CA GLU A 77 20.81 -29.03 23.63
C GLU A 77 19.83 -28.72 22.50
N LYS A 78 20.16 -29.12 21.26
CA LYS A 78 19.21 -29.07 20.13
C LYS A 78 17.95 -29.87 20.42
N LEU A 79 18.07 -31.08 20.96
CA LEU A 79 16.92 -31.92 21.31
C LEU A 79 16.04 -31.25 22.37
N ARG A 80 16.66 -30.66 23.42
CA ARG A 80 15.95 -29.90 24.45
C ARG A 80 15.19 -28.71 23.86
N LEU A 81 15.82 -27.93 22.97
CA LEU A 81 15.20 -26.80 22.29
C LEU A 81 14.09 -27.21 21.31
N GLN A 82 14.18 -28.38 20.66
CA GLN A 82 13.10 -28.90 19.81
C GLN A 82 11.91 -29.40 20.65
N HIS A 83 12.17 -30.01 21.80
CA HIS A 83 11.13 -30.54 22.68
C HIS A 83 10.28 -29.42 23.30
N ALA A 84 10.93 -28.44 23.93
CA ALA A 84 10.29 -27.28 24.53
C ALA A 84 10.90 -25.98 23.98
N PRO A 85 10.52 -25.55 22.77
CA PRO A 85 11.09 -24.36 22.16
C PRO A 85 10.72 -23.11 22.97
N PRO A 86 11.69 -22.21 23.21
CA PRO A 86 11.46 -20.98 23.94
C PRO A 86 10.32 -20.15 23.32
N GLY A 87 9.41 -19.63 24.15
CA GLY A 87 8.25 -18.84 23.70
C GLY A 87 8.61 -17.46 23.09
N PRO A 88 7.63 -16.75 22.49
CA PRO A 88 7.82 -15.44 21.83
C PRO A 88 8.02 -14.26 22.79
N CYS A 89 7.93 -14.47 24.10
CA CYS A 89 8.13 -13.43 25.11
C CYS A 89 9.55 -12.86 25.03
N TYR A 90 9.67 -11.53 25.03
CA TYR A 90 10.96 -10.83 25.08
C TYR A 90 11.05 -10.02 26.37
N LYS A 91 12.29 -9.72 26.78
CA LYS A 91 12.59 -9.28 28.16
C LYS A 91 11.85 -8.03 28.59
N ASN A 92 11.70 -7.04 27.72
CA ASN A 92 11.07 -5.76 28.05
C ASN A 92 9.57 -5.72 27.74
N LEU A 93 8.95 -6.87 27.42
CA LEU A 93 7.54 -6.92 27.02
C LEU A 93 6.63 -6.41 28.14
N THR A 94 5.79 -5.43 27.81
CA THR A 94 4.67 -4.97 28.64
C THR A 94 3.35 -5.27 27.96
N THR A 95 2.26 -5.37 28.73
CA THR A 95 0.92 -5.51 28.16
C THR A 95 0.56 -4.29 27.33
N ASN A 96 -0.16 -4.52 26.23
CA ASN A 96 -0.79 -3.50 25.39
C ASN A 96 -2.32 -3.44 25.57
N VAL A 97 -2.84 -4.33 26.41
CA VAL A 97 -4.23 -4.35 26.90
C VAL A 97 -4.17 -4.02 28.38
N SER A 98 -5.09 -3.17 28.85
CA SER A 98 -5.08 -2.75 30.23
C SER A 98 -5.53 -3.86 31.19
N THR A 99 -4.99 -3.89 32.40
CA THR A 99 -5.33 -4.90 33.42
C THR A 99 -6.82 -5.00 33.71
N PRO A 100 -7.65 -3.91 33.73
CA PRO A 100 -9.10 -4.05 33.87
C PRO A 100 -9.77 -4.83 32.73
N LEU A 101 -9.21 -4.74 31.51
CA LEU A 101 -9.70 -5.47 30.34
C LEU A 101 -9.26 -6.93 30.34
N MET A 102 -8.16 -7.26 31.02
CA MET A 102 -7.65 -8.63 31.17
C MET A 102 -8.19 -9.35 32.42
N ARG A 103 -9.00 -8.68 33.24
CA ARG A 103 -9.46 -9.20 34.54
C ARG A 103 -10.44 -10.36 34.36
N ILE A 104 -10.05 -11.55 34.82
CA ILE A 104 -10.91 -12.73 34.84
C ILE A 104 -11.73 -12.83 36.14
N LYS A 105 -12.75 -13.69 36.17
CA LYS A 105 -13.62 -13.95 37.33
C LYS A 105 -12.95 -14.82 38.39
N LEU A 106 -12.05 -15.72 37.99
CA LEU A 106 -11.34 -16.60 38.92
C LEU A 106 -10.44 -15.83 39.92
N ARG A 107 -9.90 -14.67 39.52
CA ARG A 107 -9.03 -13.85 40.38
C ARG A 107 -9.01 -12.40 39.93
N ALA A 108 -9.10 -11.45 40.87
CA ALA A 108 -8.86 -10.05 40.59
C ALA A 108 -7.35 -9.74 40.55
N TRP A 109 -6.95 -8.71 39.80
CA TRP A 109 -5.60 -8.15 39.93
C TRP A 109 -5.38 -7.61 41.34
N PRO A 110 -4.15 -7.64 41.89
CA PRO A 110 -3.81 -6.99 43.15
C PRO A 110 -4.21 -5.51 43.17
N GLU A 111 -4.57 -4.99 44.34
CA GLU A 111 -4.86 -3.55 44.48
C GLU A 111 -3.67 -2.69 44.04
N ASN A 112 -3.96 -1.57 43.37
CA ASN A 112 -2.96 -0.65 42.82
C ASN A 112 -2.08 -1.22 41.70
N THR A 113 -2.46 -2.36 41.09
CA THR A 113 -1.80 -2.84 39.87
C THR A 113 -1.95 -1.79 38.75
N PRO A 114 -0.86 -1.38 38.08
CA PRO A 114 -0.93 -0.43 36.96
C PRO A 114 -1.83 -0.92 35.81
N ASP A 115 -2.32 0.02 34.98
CA ASP A 115 -3.10 -0.32 33.80
C ASP A 115 -2.29 -1.18 32.81
N PHE A 116 -0.99 -0.93 32.64
CA PHE A 116 -0.10 -1.73 31.80
C PHE A 116 1.06 -2.28 32.62
N VAL A 117 1.33 -3.58 32.51
CA VAL A 117 2.28 -4.28 33.39
C VAL A 117 3.31 -5.07 32.59
N HIS A 118 4.46 -5.34 33.23
CA HIS A 118 5.51 -6.16 32.67
C HIS A 118 5.08 -7.63 32.51
N HIS A 119 5.61 -8.36 31.52
CA HIS A 119 5.25 -9.75 31.25
C HIS A 119 5.43 -10.66 32.48
N SER A 120 6.40 -10.36 33.35
CA SER A 120 6.63 -11.12 34.59
C SER A 120 5.45 -11.04 35.56
N VAL A 121 4.80 -9.88 35.66
CA VAL A 121 3.60 -9.68 36.50
C VAL A 121 2.43 -10.47 35.94
N VAL A 122 2.30 -10.53 34.61
CA VAL A 122 1.27 -11.34 33.94
C VAL A 122 1.52 -12.83 34.16
N ASN A 123 2.77 -13.29 34.03
CA ASN A 123 3.15 -14.68 34.27
C ASN A 123 2.87 -15.08 35.73
N GLU A 124 3.23 -14.23 36.69
CA GLU A 124 2.93 -14.43 38.10
C GLU A 124 1.43 -14.51 38.35
N TYR A 125 0.63 -13.62 37.75
CA TYR A 125 -0.82 -13.66 37.84
C TYR A 125 -1.43 -14.98 37.30
N ILE A 126 -0.93 -15.49 36.16
CA ILE A 126 -1.37 -16.79 35.62
C ILE A 126 -0.99 -17.93 36.57
N ARG A 127 0.24 -17.92 37.10
CA ARG A 127 0.74 -18.94 38.03
C ARG A 127 -0.07 -18.95 39.32
N ASP A 128 -0.39 -17.77 39.85
CA ASP A 128 -1.22 -17.59 41.03
C ASP A 128 -2.62 -18.17 40.85
N ILE A 129 -3.23 -17.98 39.68
CA ILE A 129 -4.51 -18.61 39.35
C ILE A 129 -4.34 -20.13 39.33
N ALA A 130 -3.30 -20.63 38.64
CA ALA A 130 -3.07 -22.07 38.52
C ALA A 130 -2.87 -22.76 39.88
N LEU A 131 -2.11 -22.14 40.79
CA LEU A 131 -1.90 -22.60 42.16
C LEU A 131 -3.20 -22.55 42.98
N SER A 132 -3.88 -21.40 42.99
CA SER A 132 -5.09 -21.21 43.80
C SER A 132 -6.29 -22.05 43.35
N THR A 133 -6.31 -22.51 42.09
CA THR A 133 -7.40 -23.33 41.53
C THR A 133 -7.06 -24.81 41.41
N GLY A 134 -5.86 -25.23 41.85
CA GLY A 134 -5.42 -26.63 41.80
C GLY A 134 -5.11 -27.14 40.38
N VAL A 135 -4.86 -26.24 39.43
CA VAL A 135 -4.43 -26.59 38.07
C VAL A 135 -2.98 -27.06 38.04
N ASP A 136 -2.12 -26.44 38.87
CA ASP A 136 -0.70 -26.76 38.94
C ASP A 136 -0.46 -28.25 39.27
N GLU A 137 -1.17 -28.78 40.28
CA GLU A 137 -1.12 -30.19 40.71
C GLU A 137 -1.59 -31.18 39.65
N ARG A 138 -2.33 -30.70 38.64
CA ARG A 138 -2.91 -31.51 37.54
C ARG A 138 -2.11 -31.38 36.25
N THR A 139 -1.09 -30.53 36.25
CA THR A 139 -0.25 -30.25 35.10
C THR A 139 0.97 -31.14 35.11
N ILE A 140 1.16 -31.88 34.03
CA ILE A 140 2.38 -32.63 33.77
C ILE A 140 3.31 -31.67 33.01
N TYR A 141 4.27 -31.10 33.74
CA TYR A 141 5.31 -30.24 33.19
C TYR A 141 6.36 -31.04 32.44
N GLY A 142 6.97 -30.41 31.42
CA GLY A 142 7.87 -31.10 30.50
C GLY A 142 7.18 -32.10 29.57
N ALA A 143 5.85 -32.16 29.53
CA ALA A 143 5.10 -33.11 28.71
C ALA A 143 4.73 -32.49 27.36
N ARG A 144 5.39 -32.96 26.30
CA ARG A 144 5.09 -32.56 24.92
C ARG A 144 4.10 -33.53 24.31
N VAL A 145 2.96 -33.05 23.84
CA VAL A 145 1.99 -33.90 23.11
C VAL A 145 2.46 -34.12 21.68
N GLU A 146 2.58 -35.38 21.28
CA GLU A 146 3.12 -35.78 19.97
C GLU A 146 2.02 -36.15 18.98
N HIS A 147 0.99 -36.86 19.43
CA HIS A 147 -0.08 -37.34 18.56
C HIS A 147 -1.37 -37.55 19.34
N VAL A 148 -2.47 -37.11 18.76
CA VAL A 148 -3.81 -37.26 19.30
C VAL A 148 -4.74 -37.80 18.22
N TYR A 149 -5.42 -38.89 18.54
CA TYR A 149 -6.33 -39.54 17.62
C TYR A 149 -7.51 -40.14 18.39
N LYS A 150 -8.60 -40.42 17.67
CA LYS A 150 -9.79 -41.02 18.26
C LYS A 150 -9.85 -42.51 17.96
N ASN A 151 -9.92 -43.33 19.01
CA ASN A 151 -10.07 -44.78 18.90
C ASN A 151 -11.13 -45.28 19.90
N GLY A 152 -12.06 -46.14 19.45
CA GLY A 152 -13.11 -46.69 20.30
C GLY A 152 -14.00 -45.61 20.96
N GLY A 153 -14.21 -44.47 20.29
CA GLY A 153 -14.99 -43.34 20.82
C GLY A 153 -14.28 -42.50 21.90
N ARG A 154 -13.00 -42.76 22.19
CA ARG A 154 -12.18 -42.03 23.17
C ARG A 154 -10.97 -41.39 22.50
N TRP A 155 -10.48 -40.31 23.08
CA TRP A 155 -9.27 -39.62 22.64
C TRP A 155 -8.04 -40.28 23.25
N HIS A 156 -7.09 -40.65 22.41
CA HIS A 156 -5.79 -41.16 22.80
C HIS A 156 -4.78 -40.03 22.63
N VAL A 157 -4.05 -39.68 23.70
CA VAL A 157 -3.07 -38.60 23.74
C VAL A 157 -1.70 -39.23 23.97
N ASN A 158 -0.89 -39.30 22.92
CA ASN A 158 0.51 -39.70 22.98
C ASN A 158 1.36 -38.47 23.31
N TRP A 159 2.26 -38.59 24.27
CA TRP A 159 3.12 -37.51 24.71
C TRP A 159 4.50 -38.01 25.14
N SER A 160 5.47 -37.12 25.21
CA SER A 160 6.85 -37.42 25.54
C SER A 160 7.41 -36.47 26.61
N VAL A 161 8.37 -36.97 27.39
CA VAL A 161 9.27 -36.18 28.26
C VAL A 161 10.71 -36.45 27.87
N LEU A 162 11.60 -35.48 28.12
CA LEU A 162 13.04 -35.69 27.94
C LEU A 162 13.54 -36.71 28.95
N ASP A 163 14.23 -37.74 28.47
CA ASP A 163 14.81 -38.79 29.30
C ASP A 163 16.13 -38.31 29.92
N GLU A 164 16.16 -38.16 31.24
CA GLU A 164 17.37 -37.79 31.98
C GLU A 164 18.39 -38.95 32.06
N ASN A 165 17.95 -40.20 31.87
CA ASN A 165 18.66 -41.44 32.22
C ASN A 165 19.23 -42.26 31.04
N GLY A 166 19.15 -41.79 29.79
CA GLY A 166 20.05 -42.25 28.71
C GLY A 166 19.50 -43.27 27.69
N SER A 167 18.21 -43.23 27.34
CA SER A 167 17.72 -43.93 26.14
C SER A 167 18.38 -43.42 24.84
N ILE A 168 18.44 -44.30 23.84
CA ILE A 168 19.12 -44.07 22.54
C ILE A 168 18.52 -42.88 21.78
N ASP A 169 17.24 -42.56 22.01
CA ASP A 169 16.49 -41.49 21.33
C ASP A 169 16.27 -40.24 22.22
N GLY A 170 16.61 -40.30 23.52
CA GLY A 170 16.52 -39.17 24.46
C GLY A 170 15.11 -38.74 24.91
N LEU A 171 14.07 -39.52 24.57
CA LEU A 171 12.66 -39.24 24.87
C LEU A 171 11.95 -40.48 25.45
N GLU A 172 11.12 -40.29 26.49
CA GLU A 172 10.24 -41.33 27.03
C GLU A 172 8.79 -41.09 26.56
N GLU A 173 8.27 -41.95 25.68
CA GLU A 173 6.90 -41.86 25.16
C GLU A 173 5.86 -42.52 26.10
N ARG A 174 4.72 -41.86 26.29
CA ARG A 174 3.61 -42.28 27.17
C ARG A 174 2.25 -42.05 26.50
N LEU A 175 1.21 -42.75 26.98
CA LEU A 175 -0.16 -42.68 26.45
C LEU A 175 -1.17 -42.37 27.57
N LEU A 176 -2.06 -41.40 27.34
CA LEU A 176 -3.26 -41.14 28.14
C LEU A 176 -4.53 -41.38 27.30
N ILE A 177 -5.55 -42.01 27.90
CA ILE A 177 -6.87 -42.17 27.28
C ILE A 177 -7.88 -41.25 27.98
N SER A 178 -8.54 -40.40 27.20
CA SER A 178 -9.49 -39.39 27.67
C SER A 178 -10.86 -39.51 26.99
N SER A 179 -11.92 -39.08 27.68
CA SER A 179 -13.26 -39.01 27.10
C SER A 179 -13.50 -37.72 26.31
N ARG A 180 -12.76 -36.65 26.63
CA ARG A 180 -12.87 -35.32 26.01
C ARG A 180 -11.49 -34.68 25.88
N LEU A 181 -11.34 -33.79 24.89
CA LEU A 181 -10.09 -33.10 24.63
C LEU A 181 -10.35 -31.60 24.47
N ALA A 182 -9.69 -30.80 25.30
CA ALA A 182 -9.62 -29.35 25.16
C ALA A 182 -8.24 -28.97 24.62
N ILE A 183 -8.22 -28.26 23.50
CA ILE A 183 -7.00 -27.78 22.86
C ILE A 183 -6.90 -26.28 23.02
N ILE A 184 -5.73 -25.80 23.42
CA ILE A 184 -5.40 -24.39 23.41
C ILE A 184 -4.77 -24.05 22.07
N ILE A 185 -5.00 -22.83 21.58
CA ILE A 185 -4.38 -22.35 20.35
C ILE A 185 -2.86 -22.62 20.37
N HIS A 186 -2.39 -23.35 19.37
CA HIS A 186 -0.97 -23.57 19.15
C HIS A 186 -0.55 -22.75 17.94
N LEU A 187 0.36 -21.82 18.17
CA LEU A 187 0.82 -20.87 17.17
C LEU A 187 2.29 -21.15 16.87
N THR A 188 2.62 -21.33 15.60
CA THR A 188 4.02 -21.39 15.15
C THR A 188 4.35 -20.16 14.33
N PHE A 189 5.58 -19.66 14.48
CA PHE A 189 6.04 -18.49 13.75
C PHE A 189 6.00 -18.75 12.25
N ARG A 190 5.30 -17.89 11.51
CA ARG A 190 5.26 -18.00 10.06
C ARG A 190 6.55 -17.49 9.43
N THR A 191 7.27 -16.62 10.12
CA THR A 191 8.56 -16.03 9.75
C THR A 191 9.00 -15.15 10.94
N TYR A 192 9.95 -15.62 11.75
CA TYR A 192 10.61 -14.78 12.76
C TYR A 192 12.11 -14.90 12.54
N LEU A 193 12.73 -13.77 12.22
CA LEU A 193 14.18 -13.66 12.05
C LEU A 193 14.65 -12.51 12.93
N GLY A 194 15.67 -12.75 13.74
CA GLY A 194 16.66 -11.72 14.09
C GLY A 194 16.33 -10.70 15.19
N TYR A 195 15.27 -10.85 15.99
CA TYR A 195 15.15 -10.06 17.22
C TYR A 195 15.64 -10.86 18.43
N PRO A 196 16.72 -10.44 19.10
CA PRO A 196 17.20 -11.11 20.30
C PRO A 196 16.22 -10.86 21.43
N LYS A 197 16.03 -11.88 22.27
CA LYS A 197 15.16 -11.79 23.44
C LYS A 197 15.62 -10.78 24.48
N THR A 198 16.89 -10.39 24.41
CA THR A 198 17.57 -9.37 25.21
C THR A 198 18.06 -8.26 24.27
N PRO A 199 17.39 -7.10 24.21
CA PRO A 199 17.81 -5.98 23.37
C PRO A 199 19.15 -5.40 23.82
N GLU A 200 19.56 -5.64 25.07
CA GLU A 200 20.82 -5.16 25.62
C GLU A 200 22.06 -5.77 24.97
N VAL A 201 21.92 -6.85 24.20
CA VAL A 201 22.98 -7.35 23.31
C VAL A 201 23.42 -6.26 22.33
N TYR A 202 22.58 -5.25 22.07
CA TYR A 202 22.87 -4.09 21.25
C TYR A 202 23.37 -2.87 22.02
N ARG A 203 23.69 -2.97 23.32
CA ARG A 203 24.19 -1.81 24.10
C ARG A 203 25.52 -1.27 23.59
N ASP A 204 26.38 -2.15 23.07
CA ASP A 204 27.72 -1.80 22.58
C ASP A 204 27.78 -1.59 21.06
N GLU A 205 26.68 -1.86 20.35
CA GLU A 205 26.55 -1.73 18.89
C GLU A 205 25.34 -0.86 18.52
N ILE A 206 25.56 0.36 18.04
CA ILE A 206 24.49 1.11 17.38
C ILE A 206 24.17 0.38 16.08
N ILE A 207 23.06 -0.35 16.05
CA ILE A 207 22.54 -0.94 14.82
C ILE A 207 22.21 0.23 13.89
N GLN A 208 22.74 0.24 12.67
CA GLN A 208 22.41 1.33 11.75
C GLN A 208 20.95 1.24 11.29
N ASN A 209 20.66 0.36 10.33
CA ASN A 209 19.36 0.37 9.65
C ASN A 209 18.67 -1.00 9.79
N VAL A 210 17.50 -1.02 10.42
CA VAL A 210 16.69 -2.22 10.63
C VAL A 210 15.48 -2.19 9.70
N LEU A 211 15.28 -3.26 8.94
CA LEU A 211 14.07 -3.46 8.13
C LEU A 211 13.13 -4.42 8.85
N MET A 212 11.96 -3.92 9.24
CA MET A 212 10.88 -4.71 9.83
C MET A 212 9.83 -5.06 8.76
N ILE A 213 9.50 -6.34 8.60
CA ILE A 213 8.52 -6.81 7.62
C ILE A 213 7.22 -7.18 8.34
N GLY A 214 6.20 -6.34 8.23
CA GLY A 214 4.91 -6.49 8.90
C GLY A 214 4.53 -5.20 9.64
N GLY A 215 3.26 -4.79 9.54
CA GLY A 215 2.74 -3.56 10.16
C GLY A 215 1.91 -3.78 11.43
N GLY A 216 1.84 -5.01 11.94
CA GLY A 216 1.02 -5.36 13.11
C GLY A 216 1.61 -4.91 14.45
N VAL A 217 0.91 -5.19 15.55
CA VAL A 217 1.27 -4.72 16.90
C VAL A 217 2.68 -5.14 17.33
N SER A 218 3.09 -6.38 17.06
CA SER A 218 4.45 -6.86 17.39
C SER A 218 5.54 -6.00 16.75
N SER A 219 5.34 -5.55 15.50
CA SER A 219 6.31 -4.67 14.83
C SER A 219 6.37 -3.27 15.46
N MET A 220 5.25 -2.80 16.02
CA MET A 220 5.19 -1.52 16.71
C MET A 220 5.97 -1.59 18.03
N ASP A 221 5.72 -2.62 18.84
CA ASP A 221 6.38 -2.76 20.14
C ASP A 221 7.89 -3.03 19.98
N ILE A 222 8.27 -3.93 19.06
CA ILE A 222 9.69 -4.20 18.75
C ILE A 222 10.37 -2.92 18.23
N SER A 223 9.69 -2.10 17.40
CA SER A 223 10.29 -0.85 16.94
C SER A 223 10.57 0.12 18.09
N ARG A 224 9.67 0.19 19.09
CA ARG A 224 9.83 1.04 20.27
C ARG A 224 10.98 0.58 21.16
N ASP A 225 11.11 -0.72 21.36
CA ASP A 225 12.19 -1.34 22.16
C ASP A 225 13.55 -1.19 21.45
N LEU A 226 13.59 -1.28 20.12
CA LEU A 226 14.79 -1.02 19.30
C LEU A 226 15.13 0.46 19.12
N GLY A 227 14.18 1.36 19.38
CA GLY A 227 14.34 2.81 19.16
C GLY A 227 15.66 3.36 19.70
N PRO A 228 16.05 3.08 20.96
CA PRO A 228 17.32 3.55 21.54
C PRO A 228 18.58 2.96 20.89
N PHE A 229 18.49 1.80 20.23
CA PHE A 229 19.63 1.02 19.72
C PHE A 229 19.77 1.07 18.19
N ALA A 230 18.76 1.56 17.47
CA ALA A 230 18.75 1.65 16.02
C ALA A 230 18.95 3.10 15.52
N LYS A 231 19.75 3.32 14.48
CA LYS A 231 19.83 4.62 13.80
C LYS A 231 18.56 4.90 12.98
N MET A 232 18.02 3.88 12.30
CA MET A 232 16.76 3.98 11.56
C MET A 232 16.03 2.64 11.47
N ILE A 233 14.71 2.67 11.63
CA ILE A 233 13.83 1.50 11.53
C ILE A 233 12.84 1.70 10.39
N PHE A 234 12.81 0.76 9.45
CA PHE A 234 11.89 0.75 8.32
C PHE A 234 10.81 -0.31 8.53
N GLN A 235 9.57 0.09 8.77
CA GLN A 235 8.44 -0.83 8.90
C GLN A 235 7.70 -0.97 7.57
N SER A 236 7.95 -2.07 6.85
CA SER A 236 7.23 -2.43 5.63
C SER A 236 5.87 -3.01 5.95
N THR A 237 4.82 -2.47 5.31
CA THR A 237 3.48 -3.03 5.44
C THR A 237 2.67 -2.99 4.14
N ARG A 238 1.62 -3.83 4.11
CA ARG A 238 0.54 -3.83 3.10
C ARG A 238 -0.56 -2.81 3.40
N ASN A 239 -0.41 -2.02 4.46
CA ASN A 239 -1.46 -1.16 5.03
C ASN A 239 -2.72 -1.96 5.37
N GLY A 240 -2.54 -3.03 6.15
CA GLY A 240 -3.67 -3.88 6.55
C GLY A 240 -4.62 -3.13 7.49
N ASP A 241 -5.91 -3.49 7.45
CA ASP A 241 -6.97 -2.89 8.28
C ASP A 241 -6.68 -2.94 9.80
N ALA A 242 -5.78 -3.84 10.23
CA ALA A 242 -5.42 -4.05 11.62
C ALA A 242 -4.04 -3.49 12.01
N ASP A 243 -3.35 -2.81 11.08
CA ASP A 243 -2.07 -2.17 11.38
C ASP A 243 -2.30 -0.96 12.29
N PRO A 244 -1.58 -0.84 13.43
CA PRO A 244 -1.65 0.37 14.23
C PRO A 244 -1.23 1.60 13.41
N PRO A 245 -1.72 2.81 13.75
CA PRO A 245 -1.34 4.03 13.07
C PRO A 245 0.19 4.21 13.07
N ALA A 246 0.73 4.60 11.92
CA ALA A 246 2.17 4.79 11.76
C ALA A 246 2.74 5.89 12.69
N LEU A 247 1.88 6.77 13.19
CA LEU A 247 2.20 7.82 14.17
C LEU A 247 2.66 7.31 15.53
N MET A 248 2.39 6.03 15.83
CA MET A 248 2.81 5.39 17.10
C MET A 248 4.24 4.84 17.04
N LEU A 249 4.88 4.88 15.87
CA LEU A 249 6.29 4.52 15.69
C LEU A 249 7.20 5.51 16.45
N PRO A 250 8.38 5.07 16.91
CA PRO A 250 9.37 5.97 17.51
C PRO A 250 9.93 6.95 16.48
N ASP A 251 10.62 7.98 16.97
CA ASP A 251 11.10 9.11 16.14
C ASP A 251 12.16 8.72 15.10
N ASN A 252 12.81 7.58 15.28
CA ASN A 252 13.77 7.01 14.35
C ASN A 252 13.16 5.85 13.52
N ALA A 253 11.84 5.76 13.44
CA ALA A 253 11.15 4.74 12.66
C ALA A 253 10.20 5.33 11.63
N VAL A 254 10.05 4.62 10.51
CA VAL A 254 9.17 5.06 9.43
C VAL A 254 8.48 3.88 8.76
N ARG A 255 7.21 4.10 8.40
CA ARG A 255 6.45 3.13 7.62
C ARG A 255 6.75 3.29 6.14
N ILE A 256 7.03 2.17 5.48
CA ILE A 256 7.29 2.09 4.04
C ILE A 256 6.29 1.13 3.38
N GLY A 257 6.19 1.22 2.05
CA GLY A 257 5.30 0.34 1.27
C GLY A 257 5.72 -1.13 1.32
N GLU A 258 4.82 -2.00 0.86
CA GLU A 258 5.05 -3.45 0.81
C GLU A 258 6.32 -3.79 0.00
N ILE A 259 7.14 -4.69 0.52
CA ILE A 259 8.27 -5.29 -0.21
C ILE A 259 7.73 -6.22 -1.30
N ASP A 260 8.18 -6.00 -2.52
CA ASP A 260 7.94 -6.87 -3.67
C ASP A 260 8.92 -8.05 -3.67
N HIS A 261 10.23 -7.79 -3.62
CA HIS A 261 11.28 -8.81 -3.55
C HIS A 261 12.57 -8.28 -2.90
N LEU A 262 13.44 -9.18 -2.46
CA LEU A 262 14.79 -8.88 -2.01
C LEU A 262 15.79 -9.28 -3.11
N GLU A 263 16.59 -8.32 -3.58
CA GLU A 263 17.64 -8.54 -4.59
C GLU A 263 18.98 -8.76 -3.87
N LEU A 264 19.56 -9.95 -4.01
CA LEU A 264 20.89 -10.26 -3.49
C LEU A 264 21.98 -9.66 -4.40
N LEU A 265 22.99 -9.04 -3.79
CA LEU A 265 24.13 -8.46 -4.49
C LEU A 265 25.20 -9.56 -4.68
N SER A 266 25.46 -9.92 -5.94
CA SER A 266 26.45 -10.95 -6.30
C SER A 266 27.89 -10.44 -6.08
N GLY A 267 28.74 -11.26 -5.45
CA GLY A 267 30.17 -10.99 -5.30
C GLY A 267 30.69 -10.81 -3.85
N THR A 268 29.88 -11.06 -2.83
CA THR A 268 30.33 -11.07 -1.42
C THR A 268 30.56 -12.50 -0.96
N GLY A 269 31.74 -12.81 -0.42
CA GLY A 269 32.05 -14.13 0.13
C GLY A 269 31.20 -14.43 1.37
N ASP A 270 31.21 -15.69 1.83
CA ASP A 270 30.36 -16.20 2.92
C ASP A 270 30.52 -15.49 4.29
N THR A 271 31.51 -14.59 4.42
CA THR A 271 31.77 -13.82 5.64
C THR A 271 31.55 -12.32 5.40
N LEU A 272 30.48 -11.78 5.99
CA LEU A 272 30.23 -10.33 6.06
C LEU A 272 31.08 -9.71 7.19
N PRO A 273 31.84 -8.62 6.93
CA PRO A 273 32.51 -7.87 7.99
C PRO A 273 31.51 -7.33 9.02
N GLU A 274 31.91 -7.31 10.28
CA GLU A 274 31.07 -6.83 11.39
C GLU A 274 30.76 -5.33 11.21
N GLY A 275 29.47 -4.98 11.22
CA GLY A 275 29.00 -3.60 11.02
C GLY A 275 28.68 -3.20 9.57
N ASP A 276 29.00 -4.02 8.57
CA ASP A 276 28.61 -3.75 7.17
C ASP A 276 27.12 -4.06 6.91
N PRO A 277 26.47 -3.35 5.95
CA PRO A 277 25.13 -3.69 5.55
C PRO A 277 25.05 -5.07 4.89
N LEU A 278 23.91 -5.73 5.04
CA LEU A 278 23.57 -6.95 4.33
C LEU A 278 23.72 -6.72 2.81
N PRO A 279 24.24 -7.70 2.05
CA PRO A 279 24.49 -7.60 0.62
C PRO A 279 23.18 -7.78 -0.16
N LEU A 280 22.18 -6.97 0.15
CA LEU A 280 20.85 -7.04 -0.43
C LEU A 280 20.22 -5.66 -0.57
N ILE A 281 19.23 -5.60 -1.45
CA ILE A 281 18.37 -4.44 -1.65
C ILE A 281 16.92 -4.88 -1.53
N ALA A 282 16.14 -4.19 -0.70
CA ALA A 282 14.71 -4.43 -0.61
C ALA A 282 13.97 -3.56 -1.63
N CYS A 283 13.34 -4.20 -2.61
CA CYS A 283 12.54 -3.55 -3.65
C CYS A 283 11.07 -3.51 -3.18
N LEU A 284 10.47 -2.33 -3.12
CA LEU A 284 9.06 -2.14 -2.73
C LEU A 284 8.14 -2.25 -3.95
N LYS A 285 6.84 -2.49 -3.75
CA LYS A 285 5.82 -2.46 -4.83
C LYS A 285 5.61 -1.07 -5.43
N SER A 286 5.82 -0.02 -4.62
CA SER A 286 5.97 1.36 -5.13
C SER A 286 7.19 1.52 -6.02
N SER A 287 7.99 0.46 -6.13
CA SER A 287 9.21 0.36 -6.91
C SER A 287 10.30 1.34 -6.44
N GLN A 288 10.19 1.77 -5.17
CA GLN A 288 11.28 2.35 -4.40
C GLN A 288 12.23 1.25 -3.94
N ARG A 289 13.52 1.57 -3.81
CA ARG A 289 14.56 0.62 -3.39
C ARG A 289 15.20 1.09 -2.10
N LEU A 290 15.17 0.21 -1.10
CA LEU A 290 15.78 0.42 0.21
C LEU A 290 17.09 -0.35 0.29
N CYS A 291 18.18 0.39 0.50
CA CYS A 291 19.54 -0.12 0.60
C CYS A 291 20.12 0.08 2.00
N LYS A 292 21.33 -0.43 2.23
CA LYS A 292 22.07 -0.29 3.50
C LYS A 292 21.31 -0.87 4.69
N ILE A 293 20.65 -2.01 4.52
CA ILE A 293 19.92 -2.71 5.58
C ILE A 293 20.92 -3.57 6.35
N HIS A 294 20.95 -3.51 7.67
CA HIS A 294 21.91 -4.26 8.50
C HIS A 294 21.24 -5.45 9.19
N LYS A 295 19.94 -5.33 9.49
CA LYS A 295 19.13 -6.40 10.08
C LYS A 295 17.75 -6.42 9.42
N ILE A 296 17.22 -7.61 9.17
CA ILE A 296 15.83 -7.81 8.77
C ILE A 296 15.12 -8.52 9.91
N ILE A 297 14.02 -7.95 10.39
CA ILE A 297 13.16 -8.55 11.40
C ILE A 297 11.80 -8.83 10.77
N VAL A 298 11.39 -10.09 10.78
CA VAL A 298 10.09 -10.46 10.21
C VAL A 298 9.04 -10.52 11.30
N CYS A 299 7.98 -9.72 11.11
CA CYS A 299 6.88 -9.50 12.05
C CYS A 299 5.51 -9.77 11.37
N THR A 300 5.42 -10.81 10.53
CA THR A 300 4.21 -11.09 9.73
C THR A 300 3.15 -11.96 10.43
N GLY A 301 3.36 -12.21 11.73
CA GLY A 301 2.49 -13.00 12.59
C GLY A 301 2.81 -14.50 12.58
N TYR A 302 1.81 -15.28 12.97
CA TYR A 302 1.91 -16.71 13.20
C TYR A 302 1.00 -17.49 12.25
N GLN A 303 1.24 -18.80 12.13
CA GLN A 303 0.29 -19.77 11.60
C GLN A 303 -0.40 -20.48 12.76
N ILE A 304 -1.68 -20.79 12.55
CA ILE A 304 -2.41 -21.70 13.42
C ILE A 304 -2.07 -23.13 12.99
N VAL A 305 -1.58 -23.94 13.91
CA VAL A 305 -1.13 -25.31 13.65
C VAL A 305 -1.56 -26.20 14.81
N PHE A 306 -1.87 -27.47 14.55
CA PHE A 306 -2.03 -28.48 15.59
C PHE A 306 -1.18 -29.70 15.22
N PRO A 307 0.15 -29.67 15.41
CA PRO A 307 1.06 -30.70 14.92
C PRO A 307 0.75 -32.11 15.44
N PHE A 308 0.12 -32.18 16.62
CA PHE A 308 -0.35 -33.42 17.23
C PHE A 308 -1.70 -33.92 16.70
N LEU A 309 -2.35 -33.22 15.76
CA LEU A 309 -3.56 -33.64 15.05
C LEU A 309 -3.31 -33.77 13.52
N PRO A 310 -2.32 -34.56 13.08
CA PRO A 310 -1.93 -34.64 11.67
C PRO A 310 -3.07 -35.13 10.76
N ASP A 311 -3.95 -35.99 11.28
CA ASP A 311 -5.11 -36.51 10.54
C ASP A 311 -6.15 -35.42 10.19
N TYR A 312 -6.07 -34.26 10.83
CA TYR A 312 -6.95 -33.11 10.63
C TYR A 312 -6.25 -31.98 9.86
N HIS A 313 -5.08 -32.26 9.28
CA HIS A 313 -4.33 -31.33 8.44
C HIS A 313 -4.35 -31.78 6.98
N ASP A 314 -4.56 -30.83 6.08
CA ASP A 314 -4.24 -31.00 4.66
C ASP A 314 -3.65 -29.70 4.11
N ASP A 315 -2.31 -29.66 4.06
CA ASP A 315 -1.57 -28.47 3.62
C ASP A 315 -1.76 -28.20 2.11
N SER A 316 -2.12 -29.23 1.33
CA SER A 316 -2.31 -29.14 -0.13
C SER A 316 -3.70 -28.64 -0.52
N MET A 317 -4.66 -28.76 0.40
CA MET A 317 -6.05 -28.41 0.16
C MET A 317 -6.26 -26.89 0.14
N PRO A 318 -6.86 -26.33 -0.93
CA PRO A 318 -7.26 -24.93 -0.95
C PRO A 318 -8.23 -24.59 0.18
N LEU A 319 -8.15 -23.36 0.71
CA LEU A 319 -8.92 -22.96 1.88
C LEU A 319 -10.44 -23.09 1.70
N GLN A 320 -10.95 -22.85 0.50
CA GLN A 320 -12.38 -22.96 0.19
C GLN A 320 -12.88 -24.41 0.02
N ASP A 321 -11.97 -25.36 -0.17
CA ASP A 321 -12.27 -26.76 -0.45
C ASP A 321 -12.12 -27.64 0.80
N ALA A 322 -11.89 -27.02 1.96
CA ALA A 322 -11.86 -27.69 3.25
C ALA A 322 -13.12 -28.53 3.45
N ASP A 323 -12.94 -29.84 3.54
CA ASP A 323 -14.04 -30.76 3.80
C ASP A 323 -14.57 -30.60 5.23
N ASP A 324 -15.59 -31.39 5.56
CA ASP A 324 -16.29 -31.32 6.83
C ASP A 324 -15.46 -31.76 8.06
N THR A 325 -14.25 -32.28 7.85
CA THR A 325 -13.37 -32.89 8.86
C THR A 325 -12.05 -32.15 9.09
N ILE A 326 -11.47 -31.53 8.06
CA ILE A 326 -10.19 -30.84 8.17
C ILE A 326 -10.27 -29.70 9.20
N LEU A 327 -9.24 -29.51 10.01
CA LEU A 327 -9.12 -28.38 10.95
C LEU A 327 -8.16 -27.31 10.41
N VAL A 328 -7.08 -27.71 9.74
CA VAL A 328 -6.03 -26.80 9.29
C VAL A 328 -5.66 -27.11 7.84
N THR A 329 -5.62 -26.06 7.00
CA THR A 329 -5.02 -26.11 5.66
C THR A 329 -3.72 -25.30 5.65
N ASN A 330 -3.74 -24.08 5.13
CA ASN A 330 -2.56 -23.20 5.03
C ASN A 330 -2.19 -22.43 6.32
N GLY A 331 -2.81 -22.80 7.45
CA GLY A 331 -2.57 -22.21 8.77
C GLY A 331 -3.13 -20.81 8.98
N THR A 332 -4.08 -20.35 8.15
CA THR A 332 -4.69 -19.01 8.27
C THR A 332 -6.02 -18.98 9.02
N GLN A 333 -6.67 -20.13 9.20
CA GLN A 333 -7.89 -20.30 10.01
C GLN A 333 -8.00 -21.73 10.55
N VAL A 334 -8.88 -21.93 11.52
CA VAL A 334 -9.35 -23.24 11.97
C VAL A 334 -10.73 -23.50 11.38
N HIS A 335 -10.83 -24.58 10.61
CA HIS A 335 -12.07 -24.99 9.96
C HIS A 335 -12.99 -25.76 10.91
N ASN A 336 -14.26 -25.89 10.53
CA ASN A 336 -15.19 -26.82 11.17
C ASN A 336 -15.43 -26.64 12.69
N ILE A 337 -15.24 -25.43 13.23
CA ILE A 337 -15.55 -25.12 14.63
C ILE A 337 -16.77 -24.20 14.76
N HIS A 338 -17.76 -24.65 15.54
CA HIS A 338 -18.95 -23.89 15.91
C HIS A 338 -18.61 -22.86 16.98
N ARG A 339 -19.02 -21.61 16.74
CA ARG A 339 -18.78 -20.44 17.63
C ARG A 339 -17.31 -20.28 18.06
N ASP A 340 -16.37 -20.71 17.23
CA ASP A 340 -14.93 -20.65 17.50
C ASP A 340 -14.48 -21.53 18.68
N ILE A 341 -15.29 -22.54 19.06
CA ILE A 341 -15.05 -23.41 20.22
C ILE A 341 -15.17 -24.89 19.85
N PHE A 342 -16.33 -25.35 19.40
CA PHE A 342 -16.63 -26.79 19.34
C PHE A 342 -16.41 -27.36 17.95
N TYR A 343 -15.63 -28.44 17.82
CA TYR A 343 -15.49 -29.14 16.54
C TYR A 343 -16.82 -29.78 16.14
N ILE A 344 -17.35 -29.40 14.98
CA ILE A 344 -18.74 -29.70 14.55
C ILE A 344 -18.98 -31.22 14.42
N PRO A 345 -18.11 -32.01 13.76
CA PRO A 345 -18.31 -33.45 13.66
C PRO A 345 -18.27 -34.17 15.00
N ASP A 346 -17.51 -33.65 15.95
CA ASP A 346 -17.32 -34.27 17.25
C ASP A 346 -17.04 -33.25 18.38
N PRO A 347 -18.10 -32.73 19.03
CA PRO A 347 -17.98 -31.70 20.06
C PRO A 347 -17.32 -32.14 21.38
N THR A 348 -16.82 -33.38 21.44
CA THR A 348 -15.91 -33.81 22.52
C THR A 348 -14.50 -33.24 22.35
N LEU A 349 -14.21 -32.68 21.17
CA LEU A 349 -13.07 -31.84 20.85
C LEU A 349 -13.49 -30.36 20.88
N ALA A 350 -12.83 -29.57 21.73
CA ALA A 350 -13.09 -28.13 21.84
C ALA A 350 -11.79 -27.32 21.87
N PHE A 351 -11.88 -26.08 21.43
CA PHE A 351 -10.78 -25.14 21.35
C PHE A 351 -11.08 -23.91 22.21
N VAL A 352 -10.08 -23.42 22.93
CA VAL A 352 -10.18 -22.18 23.72
C VAL A 352 -9.05 -21.24 23.32
N GLY A 353 -9.42 -20.03 22.91
CA GLY A 353 -8.51 -18.97 22.50
C GLY A 353 -8.16 -18.91 21.02
N ILE A 354 -9.03 -19.45 20.15
CA ILE A 354 -8.89 -19.29 18.69
C ILE A 354 -9.09 -17.83 18.22
N PRO A 355 -10.08 -17.08 18.72
CA PRO A 355 -10.29 -15.71 18.24
C PRO A 355 -9.13 -14.76 18.56
N TYR A 356 -8.91 -13.78 17.69
CA TYR A 356 -7.90 -12.71 17.86
C TYR A 356 -8.48 -11.31 17.61
N PHE A 357 -7.70 -10.26 17.91
CA PHE A 357 -8.16 -8.86 18.04
C PHE A 357 -9.29 -8.70 19.08
N ASN A 358 -9.07 -9.24 20.29
CA ASN A 358 -9.98 -9.20 21.43
C ASN A 358 -9.22 -8.97 22.75
N THR A 359 -9.97 -8.79 23.85
CA THR A 359 -9.44 -8.80 25.22
C THR A 359 -9.26 -10.25 25.70
N THR A 360 -8.10 -10.81 25.31
CA THR A 360 -7.73 -12.24 25.41
C THR A 360 -8.20 -12.95 26.68
N PHE A 361 -7.76 -12.51 27.86
CA PHE A 361 -7.97 -13.27 29.10
C PHE A 361 -9.45 -13.44 29.45
N THR A 362 -10.22 -12.35 29.39
CA THR A 362 -11.66 -12.38 29.65
C THR A 362 -12.40 -13.24 28.64
N LEU A 363 -12.08 -13.11 27.36
CA LEU A 363 -12.72 -13.91 26.32
C LEU A 363 -12.46 -15.42 26.52
N PHE A 364 -11.22 -15.79 26.83
CA PHE A 364 -10.83 -17.18 27.03
C PHE A 364 -11.57 -17.81 28.22
N GLU A 365 -11.79 -17.05 29.29
CA GLU A 365 -12.59 -17.51 30.43
C GLU A 365 -14.06 -17.73 30.03
N PHE A 366 -14.67 -16.84 29.25
CA PHE A 366 -16.04 -17.04 28.76
C PHE A 366 -16.16 -18.28 27.85
N GLN A 367 -15.17 -18.53 26.99
CA GLN A 367 -15.12 -19.75 26.19
C GLN A 367 -14.96 -21.00 27.08
N ALA A 368 -14.10 -20.96 28.09
CA ALA A 368 -13.92 -22.04 29.07
C ALA A 368 -15.20 -22.35 29.86
N ILE A 369 -15.94 -21.31 30.27
CA ILE A 369 -17.26 -21.44 30.90
C ILE A 369 -18.24 -22.13 29.94
N ALA A 370 -18.26 -21.75 28.67
CA ALA A 370 -19.13 -22.36 27.67
C ALA A 370 -18.80 -23.84 27.43
N VAL A 371 -17.50 -24.20 27.28
CA VAL A 371 -17.04 -25.59 27.18
C VAL A 371 -17.50 -26.39 28.40
N THR A 372 -17.27 -25.87 29.60
CA THR A 372 -17.65 -26.52 30.85
C THR A 372 -19.16 -26.72 30.94
N ALA A 373 -19.96 -25.71 30.61
CA ALA A 373 -21.42 -25.77 30.66
C ALA A 373 -21.99 -26.81 29.66
N VAL A 374 -21.43 -26.91 28.47
CA VAL A 374 -21.85 -27.92 27.48
C VAL A 374 -21.46 -29.32 27.94
N TRP A 375 -20.22 -29.52 28.38
CA TRP A 375 -19.72 -30.84 28.76
C TRP A 375 -20.32 -31.35 30.07
N SER A 376 -20.68 -30.45 31.00
CA SER A 376 -21.40 -30.79 32.24
C SER A 376 -22.87 -31.17 31.98
N GLY A 377 -23.43 -30.71 30.87
CA GLY A 377 -24.85 -30.86 30.49
C GLY A 377 -25.74 -29.68 30.88
N THR A 378 -25.17 -28.60 31.44
CA THR A 378 -25.89 -27.38 31.81
C THR A 378 -26.41 -26.60 30.59
N ALA A 379 -25.64 -26.58 29.50
CA ALA A 379 -26.03 -26.03 28.21
C ALA A 379 -26.05 -27.13 27.15
N ARG A 380 -26.88 -26.97 26.11
CA ARG A 380 -26.96 -27.91 24.99
C ARG A 380 -26.48 -27.25 23.70
N LEU A 381 -25.72 -28.00 22.92
CA LEU A 381 -25.38 -27.61 21.55
C LEU A 381 -26.60 -27.78 20.63
N PRO A 382 -26.73 -26.96 19.59
CA PRO A 382 -27.66 -27.23 18.48
C PRO A 382 -27.34 -28.57 17.80
N SER A 383 -28.24 -29.02 16.92
CA SER A 383 -27.95 -30.19 16.09
C SER A 383 -26.74 -29.95 15.19
N THR A 384 -26.05 -31.02 14.77
CA THR A 384 -24.89 -30.92 13.84
C THR A 384 -25.24 -30.14 12.57
N THR A 385 -26.45 -30.33 12.04
CA THR A 385 -26.97 -29.61 10.87
C THR A 385 -27.11 -28.11 11.14
N GLU A 386 -27.60 -27.71 12.32
CA GLU A 386 -27.72 -26.30 12.69
C GLU A 386 -26.35 -25.67 12.94
N MET A 387 -25.44 -26.37 13.61
CA MET A 387 -24.06 -25.90 13.80
C MET A 387 -23.36 -25.68 12.47
N ARG A 388 -23.51 -26.60 11.50
CA ARG A 388 -23.00 -26.47 10.14
C ARG A 388 -23.63 -25.28 9.41
N ARG A 389 -24.94 -25.07 9.55
CA ARG A 389 -25.65 -23.91 8.98
C ARG A 389 -25.09 -22.59 9.53
N GLU A 390 -24.92 -22.48 10.84
CA GLU A 390 -24.36 -21.29 11.49
C GLU A 390 -22.91 -21.03 11.04
N TYR A 391 -22.10 -22.08 10.93
CA TYR A 391 -20.73 -22.02 10.41
C TYR A 391 -20.68 -21.46 8.98
N LEU A 392 -21.49 -22.00 8.07
CA LEU A 392 -21.56 -21.55 6.67
C LEU A 392 -22.07 -20.12 6.54
N VAL A 393 -23.02 -19.71 7.39
CA VAL A 393 -23.47 -18.30 7.46
C VAL A 393 -22.32 -17.39 7.87
N LYS A 394 -21.57 -17.75 8.92
CA LYS A 394 -20.38 -17.00 9.34
C LYS A 394 -19.34 -16.93 8.22
N GLN A 395 -19.05 -18.05 7.55
CA GLN A 395 -18.10 -18.11 6.44
C GLN A 395 -18.52 -17.20 5.28
N LYS A 396 -19.81 -17.16 4.94
CA LYS A 396 -20.34 -16.24 3.92
C LYS A 396 -20.27 -14.77 4.33
N GLN A 397 -20.48 -14.46 5.61
CA GLN A 397 -20.45 -13.08 6.13
C GLN A 397 -19.03 -12.53 6.30
N THR A 398 -18.10 -13.37 6.77
CA THR A 398 -16.73 -12.94 7.13
C THR A 398 -15.70 -13.23 6.05
N GLY A 399 -16.01 -14.15 5.11
CA GLY A 399 -15.05 -14.73 4.19
C GLY A 399 -14.15 -15.77 4.87
N GLY A 400 -13.22 -16.35 4.12
CA GLY A 400 -12.20 -17.26 4.65
C GLY A 400 -10.88 -16.58 5.00
N GLY A 401 -9.96 -17.35 5.57
CA GLY A 401 -8.59 -16.95 5.91
C GLY A 401 -8.50 -16.12 7.19
N ARG A 402 -7.49 -15.25 7.25
CA ARG A 402 -7.10 -14.46 8.45
C ARG A 402 -8.18 -13.51 8.99
N LYS A 403 -9.35 -13.37 8.37
CA LYS A 403 -10.46 -12.57 8.92
C LYS A 403 -11.49 -13.42 9.66
N PHE A 404 -11.49 -14.75 9.48
CA PHE A 404 -12.57 -15.63 9.93
C PHE A 404 -12.75 -15.67 11.45
N HIS A 405 -11.66 -15.68 12.24
CA HIS A 405 -11.71 -15.65 13.70
C HIS A 405 -11.39 -14.26 14.31
N SER A 406 -11.39 -13.20 13.49
CA SER A 406 -11.19 -11.84 13.99
C SER A 406 -12.44 -11.34 14.73
N LEU A 407 -12.26 -10.90 15.98
CA LEU A 407 -13.30 -10.24 16.78
C LEU A 407 -13.12 -8.72 16.88
N LYS A 408 -12.30 -8.14 16.01
CA LYS A 408 -12.17 -6.68 15.88
C LYS A 408 -13.57 -6.06 15.76
N ASP A 409 -13.89 -5.17 16.69
CA ASP A 409 -15.17 -4.45 16.82
C ASP A 409 -16.41 -5.34 17.01
N LYS A 410 -16.24 -6.63 17.37
CA LYS A 410 -17.33 -7.62 17.51
C LYS A 410 -17.33 -8.41 18.82
N GLU A 411 -16.34 -8.18 19.69
CA GLU A 411 -16.18 -8.92 20.94
C GLU A 411 -17.39 -8.75 21.88
N LYS A 412 -17.96 -7.55 21.93
CA LYS A 412 -19.12 -7.23 22.79
C LYS A 412 -20.33 -8.09 22.42
N GLU A 413 -20.63 -8.19 21.13
CA GLU A 413 -21.72 -9.01 20.60
C GLU A 413 -21.43 -10.50 20.78
N TYR A 414 -20.20 -10.93 20.50
CA TYR A 414 -19.79 -12.33 20.66
C TYR A 414 -19.98 -12.81 22.10
N VAL A 415 -19.48 -12.06 23.10
CA VAL A 415 -19.60 -12.43 24.51
C VAL A 415 -21.05 -12.36 24.98
N ARG A 416 -21.82 -11.34 24.56
CA ARG A 416 -23.25 -11.25 24.88
C ARG A 416 -24.00 -12.48 24.38
N ASP A 417 -23.79 -12.86 23.11
CA ASP A 417 -24.51 -13.97 22.49
C ASP A 417 -24.06 -15.32 23.05
N LEU A 418 -22.78 -15.46 23.41
CA LEU A 418 -22.26 -16.64 24.10
C LEU A 418 -22.87 -16.78 25.50
N MET A 419 -22.86 -15.71 26.30
CA MET A 419 -23.42 -15.74 27.67
C MET A 419 -24.94 -15.89 27.68
N ALA A 420 -25.66 -15.31 26.72
CA ALA A 420 -27.10 -15.52 26.56
C ALA A 420 -27.42 -17.02 26.38
N TRP A 421 -26.74 -17.69 25.44
CA TRP A 421 -26.90 -19.13 25.21
C TRP A 421 -26.59 -19.97 26.45
N ILE A 422 -25.50 -19.66 27.16
CA ILE A 422 -25.15 -20.39 28.39
C ILE A 422 -26.18 -20.12 29.50
N ASN A 423 -26.66 -18.88 29.63
CA ASN A 423 -27.62 -18.51 30.66
C ASN A 423 -29.01 -19.09 30.44
N ASP A 424 -29.43 -19.28 29.19
CA ASP A 424 -30.68 -20.01 28.89
C ASP A 424 -30.64 -21.44 29.45
N GLY A 425 -29.52 -22.14 29.24
CA GLY A 425 -29.29 -23.47 29.82
C GLY A 425 -29.23 -23.45 31.35
N ARG A 426 -28.53 -22.47 31.94
CA ARG A 426 -28.44 -22.32 33.40
C ARG A 426 -29.79 -22.05 34.06
N ASN A 427 -30.58 -21.15 33.47
CA ASN A 427 -31.93 -20.82 33.93
C ASN A 427 -32.84 -22.06 33.93
N ALA A 428 -32.76 -22.88 32.88
CA ALA A 428 -33.50 -24.15 32.81
C ALA A 428 -33.12 -25.15 33.92
N HIS A 429 -31.92 -25.01 34.51
CA HIS A 429 -31.44 -25.80 35.65
C HIS A 429 -31.53 -25.06 36.99
N GLY A 430 -32.16 -23.88 37.05
CA GLY A 430 -32.27 -23.07 38.27
C GLY A 430 -30.95 -22.49 38.78
N LEU A 431 -29.93 -22.39 37.92
CA LEU A 431 -28.61 -21.84 38.26
C LEU A 431 -28.56 -20.34 37.98
N VAL A 432 -27.82 -19.61 38.83
CA VAL A 432 -27.66 -18.15 38.70
C VAL A 432 -27.02 -17.78 37.35
N PRO A 433 -27.54 -16.81 36.59
CA PRO A 433 -26.92 -16.32 35.36
C PRO A 433 -25.49 -15.83 35.57
N ILE A 434 -24.65 -16.05 34.56
CA ILE A 434 -23.29 -15.52 34.51
C ILE A 434 -23.31 -14.21 33.74
N GLU A 435 -22.83 -13.14 34.39
CA GLU A 435 -22.62 -11.85 33.73
C GLU A 435 -21.44 -11.93 32.75
N GLY A 436 -21.59 -11.31 31.57
CA GLY A 436 -20.51 -11.12 30.60
C GLY A 436 -19.50 -10.04 31.03
N HIS A 437 -19.09 -9.17 30.10
CA HIS A 437 -18.20 -8.04 30.42
C HIS A 437 -18.83 -7.10 31.45
N THR A 438 -18.03 -6.66 32.42
CA THR A 438 -18.48 -5.80 33.53
C THR A 438 -18.54 -4.32 33.12
N THR A 439 -19.23 -3.48 33.91
CA THR A 439 -19.23 -2.01 33.71
C THR A 439 -17.82 -1.41 33.75
N ALA A 440 -16.93 -1.94 34.60
CA ALA A 440 -15.54 -1.51 34.68
C ALA A 440 -14.78 -1.82 33.37
N TRP A 441 -15.07 -2.97 32.75
CA TRP A 441 -14.50 -3.35 31.45
C TRP A 441 -14.94 -2.36 30.36
N PHE A 442 -16.23 -2.00 30.28
CA PHE A 442 -16.72 -1.03 29.30
C PHE A 442 -16.06 0.34 29.48
N LYS A 443 -15.95 0.82 30.72
CA LYS A 443 -15.28 2.10 31.02
C LYS A 443 -13.80 2.09 30.62
N ALA A 444 -13.09 0.98 30.88
CA ALA A 444 -11.69 0.83 30.50
C ALA A 444 -11.51 0.77 28.98
N MET A 445 -12.45 0.14 28.26
CA MET A 445 -12.45 0.09 26.81
C MET A 445 -12.65 1.48 26.20
N ASP A 446 -13.61 2.26 26.71
CA ASP A 446 -13.87 3.61 26.24
C ASP A 446 -12.66 4.54 26.47
N LYS A 447 -12.04 4.46 27.67
CA LYS A 447 -10.80 5.19 28.02
C LYS A 447 -9.66 4.88 27.04
N LEU A 448 -9.42 3.61 26.72
CA LEU A 448 -8.36 3.20 25.80
C LEU A 448 -8.57 3.79 24.39
N TRP A 449 -9.81 3.83 23.92
CA TRP A 449 -10.14 4.43 22.62
C TRP A 449 -10.03 5.96 22.62
N ASP A 450 -10.39 6.63 23.72
CA ASP A 450 -10.22 8.08 23.86
C ASP A 450 -8.74 8.49 23.85
N GLU A 451 -7.90 7.78 24.60
CA GLU A 451 -6.45 8.01 24.63
C GLU A 451 -5.80 7.75 23.27
N ALA A 452 -6.20 6.68 22.57
CA ALA A 452 -5.74 6.39 21.22
C ALA A 452 -6.12 7.50 20.22
N ARG A 453 -7.34 8.06 20.32
CA ARG A 453 -7.80 9.19 19.51
C ARG A 453 -7.01 10.47 19.81
N ALA A 454 -6.73 10.74 21.08
CA ALA A 454 -5.94 11.90 21.50
C ALA A 454 -4.49 11.83 20.98
N ALA A 455 -3.83 10.69 21.16
CA ALA A 455 -2.45 10.46 20.69
C ALA A 455 -2.31 10.57 19.16
N MET A 456 -3.34 10.18 18.40
CA MET A 456 -3.37 10.35 16.95
C MET A 456 -3.47 11.82 16.49
N LYS A 457 -4.04 12.70 17.33
CA LYS A 457 -4.22 14.12 17.00
C LYS A 457 -2.92 14.92 17.15
N GLU A 458 -2.06 14.55 18.10
CA GLU A 458 -0.85 15.31 18.45
C GLU A 458 0.36 15.05 17.54
N ARG A 459 0.47 13.89 16.88
CA ARG A 459 1.72 13.47 16.20
C ARG A 459 1.78 13.69 14.67
N LYS A 460 0.75 14.31 14.07
CA LYS A 460 0.58 14.38 12.60
C LYS A 460 1.72 15.09 11.85
N GLU A 461 2.48 15.94 12.53
CA GLU A 461 3.56 16.76 11.94
C GLU A 461 4.96 16.12 12.00
N GLN A 462 5.16 15.13 12.88
CA GLN A 462 6.49 14.58 13.18
C GLN A 462 6.91 13.50 12.17
N GLN A 463 5.96 12.69 11.72
CA GLN A 463 6.19 11.63 10.74
C GLN A 463 6.59 12.16 9.35
N GLU A 464 6.07 13.32 8.96
CA GLU A 464 6.44 13.96 7.69
C GLU A 464 7.89 14.44 7.67
N LYS A 465 8.44 14.85 8.83
CA LYS A 465 9.83 15.27 8.98
C LYS A 465 10.81 14.09 8.86
N ILE A 466 10.44 12.91 9.38
CA ILE A 466 11.26 11.69 9.34
C ILE A 466 11.31 11.10 7.92
N ILE A 467 10.20 11.10 7.18
CA ILE A 467 10.14 10.62 5.79
C ILE A 467 11.18 11.33 4.89
N ARG A 468 11.49 12.59 5.16
CA ARG A 468 12.49 13.37 4.40
C ARG A 468 13.94 12.94 4.64
N ARG A 469 14.23 12.18 5.70
CA ARG A 469 15.58 11.72 6.08
C ARG A 469 15.87 10.27 5.66
N ILE A 470 14.92 9.59 5.01
CA ILE A 470 15.05 8.19 4.63
C ILE A 470 16.15 8.04 3.56
N PRO A 471 17.14 7.14 3.74
CA PRO A 471 18.14 6.80 2.74
C PRO A 471 17.54 5.92 1.63
N PHE A 472 16.48 6.38 0.96
CA PHE A 472 16.09 5.82 -0.33
C PHE A 472 17.23 6.13 -1.31
N SER A 473 17.68 5.14 -2.08
CA SER A 473 18.62 5.46 -3.15
C SER A 473 17.91 6.40 -4.13
N ALA A 474 18.38 7.65 -4.23
CA ALA A 474 17.89 8.63 -5.20
C ALA A 474 18.06 8.15 -6.67
N ASP A 475 18.80 7.06 -6.86
CA ASP A 475 19.05 6.47 -8.17
C ASP A 475 17.97 5.52 -8.66
N CYS A 476 17.06 5.03 -7.80
CA CYS A 476 16.08 4.03 -8.24
C CYS A 476 14.69 4.19 -7.59
N ALA A 477 14.12 5.39 -7.65
CA ALA A 477 12.68 5.58 -7.55
C ALA A 477 12.08 5.37 -8.94
N VAL A 478 11.19 4.39 -9.07
CA VAL A 478 10.55 4.05 -10.34
C VAL A 478 9.69 5.19 -10.87
N VAL A 479 10.19 5.67 -11.99
CA VAL A 479 9.47 6.25 -13.10
C VAL A 479 8.63 5.12 -13.73
N PRO A 480 7.34 5.32 -14.05
CA PRO A 480 6.64 4.37 -14.91
C PRO A 480 7.37 4.36 -16.26
N PHE A 481 8.16 3.31 -16.48
CA PHE A 481 8.97 3.06 -17.67
C PHE A 481 9.76 4.29 -18.18
N SER A 482 10.82 4.64 -17.45
CA SER A 482 12.04 5.13 -18.10
C SER A 482 13.12 4.08 -17.90
N PHE A 483 13.82 3.68 -18.97
CA PHE A 483 15.02 2.86 -18.88
C PHE A 483 15.96 3.45 -17.82
N ASP A 484 16.19 2.71 -16.74
CA ASP A 484 17.10 3.10 -15.66
C ASP A 484 18.54 2.88 -16.13
N LEU A 485 19.16 3.94 -16.66
CA LEU A 485 20.56 3.95 -17.08
C LEU A 485 21.56 4.07 -15.93
N LYS A 486 21.10 4.09 -14.66
CA LYS A 486 21.99 4.35 -13.51
C LYS A 486 22.61 3.12 -12.86
N ARG A 487 22.23 1.90 -13.26
CA ARG A 487 22.74 0.64 -12.67
C ARG A 487 24.02 0.10 -13.35
N THR A 488 25.05 0.92 -13.53
CA THR A 488 26.39 0.39 -13.87
C THR A 488 27.50 1.31 -13.35
N PRO A 489 28.43 0.83 -12.51
CA PRO A 489 29.56 1.63 -12.01
C PRO A 489 30.70 1.74 -13.04
N CYS A 490 30.38 1.77 -14.33
CA CYS A 490 31.32 2.09 -15.39
C CYS A 490 30.91 3.44 -15.95
N ARG A 491 31.87 4.32 -16.31
CA ARG A 491 31.62 5.56 -17.06
C ARG A 491 30.65 5.26 -18.22
N VAL A 492 29.35 5.50 -18.00
CA VAL A 492 28.32 5.19 -18.99
C VAL A 492 28.49 6.24 -20.08
N SER A 493 28.75 5.79 -21.30
CA SER A 493 28.75 6.65 -22.48
C SER A 493 27.47 7.50 -22.49
N PRO A 494 27.52 8.80 -22.87
CA PRO A 494 26.34 9.68 -22.91
C PRO A 494 25.23 9.18 -23.85
N ILE A 495 25.50 8.14 -24.64
CA ILE A 495 24.58 7.51 -25.58
C ILE A 495 24.40 6.04 -25.17
N VAL A 496 23.14 5.62 -24.97
CA VAL A 496 22.82 4.23 -24.61
C VAL A 496 21.81 3.63 -25.59
N ARG A 497 22.08 2.40 -26.03
CA ARG A 497 21.16 1.62 -26.86
C ARG A 497 20.17 0.86 -25.96
N TYR A 498 18.87 1.09 -26.17
CA TYR A 498 17.79 0.46 -25.38
C TYR A 498 16.91 -0.51 -26.20
N SER A 499 17.04 -0.50 -27.53
CA SER A 499 16.44 -1.48 -28.43
C SER A 499 17.33 -1.67 -29.67
N PRO A 500 17.11 -2.69 -30.53
CA PRO A 500 17.96 -2.94 -31.70
C PRO A 500 18.19 -1.69 -32.56
N ASN A 501 17.16 -0.84 -32.71
CA ASN A 501 17.17 0.41 -33.47
C ASN A 501 16.87 1.65 -32.60
N GLY A 502 17.10 1.59 -31.28
CA GLY A 502 16.74 2.65 -30.34
C GLY A 502 17.91 3.11 -29.48
N LEU A 503 18.21 4.41 -29.57
CA LEU A 503 19.23 5.11 -28.78
C LEU A 503 18.59 6.17 -27.91
N ILE A 504 19.04 6.28 -26.65
CA ILE A 504 18.68 7.33 -25.72
C ILE A 504 19.94 8.10 -25.30
N VAL A 505 19.84 9.41 -25.24
CA VAL A 505 20.99 10.32 -25.07
C VAL A 505 20.82 11.17 -23.81
N ASN A 506 21.87 11.21 -22.98
CA ASN A 506 22.00 12.04 -21.78
C ASN A 506 23.08 13.13 -21.96
N ASP A 507 23.00 13.87 -23.06
CA ASP A 507 23.84 15.05 -23.31
C ASP A 507 22.96 16.20 -23.82
N PRO A 508 22.82 17.30 -23.06
CA PRO A 508 22.17 18.53 -23.49
C PRO A 508 22.69 19.07 -24.82
N ALA A 509 24.00 18.98 -25.09
CA ALA A 509 24.62 19.50 -26.30
C ALA A 509 24.15 18.80 -27.58
N LEU A 510 23.63 17.57 -27.46
CA LEU A 510 23.08 16.81 -28.59
C LEU A 510 21.60 17.12 -28.88
N LEU A 511 20.90 17.89 -28.03
CA LEU A 511 19.49 18.25 -28.27
C LEU A 511 19.30 19.01 -29.60
N PRO A 512 20.06 20.07 -29.94
CA PRO A 512 19.94 20.74 -31.23
C PRO A 512 20.18 19.82 -32.44
N VAL A 513 21.06 18.83 -32.28
CA VAL A 513 21.43 17.86 -33.33
C VAL A 513 20.28 16.88 -33.57
N ILE A 514 19.77 16.25 -32.51
CA ILE A 514 18.68 15.25 -32.55
C ILE A 514 17.34 15.90 -32.94
N TYR A 515 17.06 17.10 -32.40
CA TYR A 515 15.78 17.80 -32.53
C TYR A 515 15.82 18.97 -33.53
N ASN A 516 16.66 18.86 -34.54
CA ASN A 516 16.78 19.87 -35.59
C ASN A 516 15.46 20.06 -36.37
N ARG A 517 15.36 21.16 -37.12
CA ARG A 517 14.12 21.56 -37.83
C ARG A 517 13.63 20.55 -38.87
N ARG A 518 14.50 19.66 -39.35
CA ARG A 518 14.20 18.63 -40.36
C ARG A 518 14.03 17.23 -39.75
N ALA A 519 14.07 17.11 -38.43
CA ALA A 519 13.94 15.82 -37.76
C ALA A 519 12.51 15.26 -37.87
N ASN A 520 12.41 14.06 -38.44
CA ASN A 520 11.18 13.30 -38.54
C ASN A 520 10.91 12.55 -37.23
N LYS A 521 9.64 12.48 -36.83
CA LYS A 521 9.23 11.69 -35.66
C LYS A 521 9.15 10.21 -36.01
N THR A 522 9.38 9.35 -35.01
CA THR A 522 9.26 7.90 -35.19
C THR A 522 7.81 7.41 -35.12
N ASP A 523 7.63 6.10 -35.31
CA ASP A 523 6.33 5.44 -35.20
C ASP A 523 5.73 5.48 -33.79
N PHE A 524 6.52 5.88 -32.78
CA PHE A 524 6.06 6.27 -31.45
C PHE A 524 4.90 7.27 -31.49
N TYR A 525 4.84 8.15 -32.49
CA TYR A 525 3.79 9.17 -32.59
C TYR A 525 2.62 8.76 -33.49
N ALA A 526 2.65 7.55 -34.05
CA ALA A 526 1.64 7.15 -34.99
C ALA A 526 0.32 6.88 -34.26
N PRO A 527 -0.79 7.46 -34.74
CA PRO A 527 -2.06 7.36 -34.04
C PRO A 527 -2.62 5.94 -34.15
N VAL A 528 -3.15 5.45 -33.03
CA VAL A 528 -3.79 4.13 -32.92
C VAL A 528 -5.30 4.24 -32.70
N PHE A 529 -5.87 5.42 -32.98
CA PHE A 529 -7.26 5.77 -32.69
C PHE A 529 -7.86 6.85 -33.59
N ASP A 530 -7.08 7.64 -34.32
CA ASP A 530 -7.59 8.71 -35.19
C ASP A 530 -6.62 8.97 -36.34
N THR A 531 -6.91 9.98 -37.17
CA THR A 531 -5.99 10.48 -38.19
C THR A 531 -4.90 11.40 -37.60
N HIS A 532 -4.06 11.96 -38.47
CA HIS A 532 -2.86 12.68 -38.05
C HIS A 532 -3.14 14.14 -37.66
N SER A 533 -3.33 14.40 -36.36
CA SER A 533 -3.19 15.76 -35.81
C SER A 533 -1.79 16.32 -36.00
N THR A 534 -1.63 17.64 -35.88
CA THR A 534 -0.33 18.33 -35.96
C THR A 534 0.69 17.70 -35.02
N PHE A 535 0.29 17.28 -33.82
CA PHE A 535 1.20 16.60 -32.90
C PHE A 535 1.66 15.23 -33.41
N THR A 536 0.79 14.45 -34.06
CA THR A 536 1.10 13.07 -34.50
C THR A 536 1.72 13.00 -35.90
N ARG A 537 1.72 14.12 -36.66
CA ARG A 537 2.40 14.20 -37.97
C ARG A 537 3.91 13.94 -37.86
N LYS A 538 4.34 12.87 -38.52
CA LYS A 538 5.72 12.37 -38.45
C LYS A 538 6.68 13.20 -39.30
N ASP A 539 6.34 13.39 -40.57
CA ASP A 539 7.13 14.19 -41.51
C ASP A 539 7.21 15.66 -41.08
N TYR A 540 8.40 16.25 -41.18
CA TYR A 540 8.64 17.61 -40.75
C TYR A 540 7.97 18.66 -41.64
N ARG A 541 7.85 18.41 -42.95
CA ARG A 541 7.23 19.35 -43.90
C ARG A 541 5.73 19.43 -43.63
N GLU A 542 5.08 18.27 -43.49
CA GLU A 542 3.65 18.20 -43.16
C GLU A 542 3.36 18.88 -41.81
N HIS A 543 4.18 18.60 -40.79
CA HIS A 543 4.03 19.26 -39.50
C HIS A 543 4.19 20.78 -39.59
N VAL A 544 5.18 21.28 -40.36
CA VAL A 544 5.38 22.72 -40.53
C VAL A 544 4.16 23.37 -41.19
N ALA A 545 3.62 22.76 -42.24
CA ALA A 545 2.42 23.25 -42.91
C ALA A 545 1.20 23.27 -41.97
N SER A 546 0.95 22.15 -41.27
CA SER A 546 -0.15 22.00 -40.31
C SER A 546 -0.03 22.98 -39.15
N ARG A 547 1.18 23.09 -38.55
CA ARG A 547 1.46 24.04 -37.46
C ARG A 547 1.22 25.48 -37.88
N LYS A 548 1.66 25.87 -39.09
CA LYS A 548 1.47 27.23 -39.61
C LYS A 548 -0.02 27.58 -39.72
N ALA A 549 -0.85 26.61 -40.14
CA ALA A 549 -2.29 26.80 -40.21
C ALA A 549 -2.90 27.00 -38.82
N ILE A 550 -2.56 26.16 -37.84
CA ILE A 550 -3.25 26.18 -36.54
C ILE A 550 -2.65 27.14 -35.50
N SER A 551 -1.42 27.67 -35.71
CA SER A 551 -0.70 28.42 -34.68
C SER A 551 -1.41 29.71 -34.22
N HIS A 552 -2.23 30.32 -35.07
CA HIS A 552 -2.98 31.53 -34.72
C HIS A 552 -3.95 31.27 -33.56
N ALA A 553 -4.62 30.11 -33.54
CA ALA A 553 -5.57 29.74 -32.48
C ALA A 553 -4.92 29.70 -31.09
N TYR A 554 -3.63 29.36 -31.03
CA TYR A 554 -2.84 29.25 -29.80
C TYR A 554 -2.01 30.51 -29.47
N SER A 555 -2.19 31.60 -30.21
CA SER A 555 -1.49 32.86 -29.93
C SER A 555 -1.88 33.42 -28.56
N VAL A 556 -0.95 34.14 -27.90
CA VAL A 556 -1.19 34.79 -26.60
C VAL A 556 -2.43 35.68 -26.65
N THR A 557 -2.61 36.41 -27.76
CA THR A 557 -3.78 37.27 -28.01
C THR A 557 -5.09 36.49 -27.96
N ASN A 558 -5.15 35.31 -28.57
CA ASN A 558 -6.37 34.49 -28.57
C ASN A 558 -6.59 33.77 -27.23
N THR A 559 -5.53 33.26 -26.59
CA THR A 559 -5.66 32.57 -25.30
C THR A 559 -6.14 33.52 -24.20
N ARG A 560 -5.73 34.79 -24.23
CA ARG A 560 -6.20 35.83 -23.30
C ARG A 560 -7.70 36.13 -23.41
N LEU A 561 -8.33 35.87 -24.55
CA LEU A 561 -9.79 36.06 -24.71
C LEU A 561 -10.63 35.15 -23.80
N PHE A 562 -10.04 34.05 -23.33
CA PHE A 562 -10.71 33.06 -22.49
C PHE A 562 -10.40 33.20 -21.01
N GLU A 563 -9.43 34.05 -20.64
CA GLU A 563 -9.01 34.21 -19.25
C GLU A 563 -10.17 34.57 -18.31
N PRO A 564 -11.08 35.53 -18.63
CA PRO A 564 -12.20 35.86 -17.74
C PRO A 564 -13.13 34.67 -17.46
N GLN A 565 -13.36 33.82 -18.46
CA GLN A 565 -14.19 32.63 -18.29
C GLN A 565 -13.45 31.52 -17.52
N VAL A 566 -12.11 31.41 -17.68
CA VAL A 566 -11.28 30.53 -16.85
C VAL A 566 -11.32 30.97 -15.39
N ASP A 567 -11.40 32.27 -15.11
CA ASP A 567 -11.48 32.81 -13.74
C ASP A 567 -12.80 32.46 -13.06
N GLY A 568 -13.89 32.43 -13.83
CA GLY A 568 -15.17 31.90 -13.37
C GLY A 568 -15.06 30.43 -12.96
N ILE A 569 -14.49 29.58 -13.82
CA ILE A 569 -14.30 28.15 -13.52
C ILE A 569 -13.36 27.94 -12.32
N LEU A 570 -12.30 28.76 -12.21
CA LEU A 570 -11.38 28.73 -11.08
C LEU A 570 -12.07 29.12 -9.77
N SER A 571 -12.91 30.15 -9.80
CA SER A 571 -13.69 30.56 -8.63
C SER A 571 -14.61 29.45 -8.13
N GLU A 572 -15.25 28.72 -9.06
CA GLU A 572 -16.07 27.55 -8.72
C GLU A 572 -15.25 26.41 -8.12
N LEU A 573 -14.07 26.11 -8.69
CA LEU A 573 -13.15 25.10 -8.16
C LEU A 573 -12.72 25.45 -6.73
N ILE A 574 -12.34 26.71 -6.51
CA ILE A 574 -11.91 27.20 -5.20
C ILE A 574 -13.03 27.13 -4.18
N SER A 575 -14.27 27.50 -4.57
CA SER A 575 -15.45 27.35 -3.72
C SER A 575 -15.67 25.87 -3.33
N LEU A 576 -15.55 24.96 -4.28
CA LEU A 576 -15.65 23.51 -4.05
C LEU A 576 -14.56 22.99 -3.11
N LEU A 577 -13.32 23.46 -3.27
CA LEU A 577 -12.21 23.11 -2.36
C LEU A 577 -12.44 23.68 -0.95
N SER A 578 -12.99 24.89 -0.84
CA SER A 578 -13.34 25.53 0.43
C SER A 578 -14.45 24.77 1.18
N GLU A 579 -15.49 24.33 0.47
CA GLU A 579 -16.55 23.47 1.02
C GLU A 579 -15.96 22.13 1.50
N SER A 580 -15.09 21.52 0.71
CA SER A 580 -14.41 20.28 1.09
C SER A 580 -13.52 20.46 2.34
N ALA A 581 -12.84 21.61 2.44
CA ALA A 581 -11.97 21.94 3.56
C ALA A 581 -12.76 22.18 4.86
N SER A 582 -13.89 22.89 4.80
CA SER A 582 -14.76 23.12 5.97
C SER A 582 -15.35 21.81 6.52
N GLU A 583 -15.65 20.87 5.62
CA GLU A 583 -16.07 19.50 5.95
C GLU A 583 -14.92 18.58 6.41
N LYS A 584 -13.66 19.04 6.33
CA LYS A 584 -12.44 18.24 6.56
C LYS A 584 -12.37 16.99 5.68
N ARG A 585 -12.93 17.06 4.48
CA ARG A 585 -12.95 15.97 3.51
C ARG A 585 -11.63 15.95 2.74
N LEU A 586 -11.02 14.76 2.64
CA LEU A 586 -9.85 14.56 1.77
C LEU A 586 -10.27 14.69 0.30
N VAL A 587 -9.51 15.46 -0.47
CA VAL A 587 -9.75 15.68 -1.90
C VAL A 587 -8.63 15.06 -2.74
N ASP A 588 -9.00 14.41 -3.84
CA ASP A 588 -8.02 13.99 -4.85
C ASP A 588 -7.74 15.15 -5.79
N ILE A 589 -6.55 15.73 -5.67
CA ILE A 589 -6.13 16.87 -6.51
C ILE A 589 -6.03 16.51 -7.99
N MET A 590 -5.80 15.23 -8.31
CA MET A 590 -5.78 14.76 -9.70
C MET A 590 -7.18 14.79 -10.30
N GLU A 591 -8.20 14.40 -9.53
CA GLU A 591 -9.60 14.43 -9.96
C GLU A 591 -10.08 15.87 -10.14
N TYR A 592 -9.90 16.72 -9.12
CA TYR A 592 -10.37 18.11 -9.12
C TYR A 592 -9.61 18.94 -10.16
N GLY A 593 -8.30 18.72 -10.27
CA GLY A 593 -7.48 19.29 -11.33
C GLY A 593 -7.95 18.83 -12.71
N SER A 594 -8.36 17.57 -12.87
CA SER A 594 -8.89 17.07 -14.14
C SER A 594 -10.21 17.75 -14.50
N TRP A 595 -11.12 17.99 -13.56
CA TRP A 595 -12.37 18.72 -13.82
C TRP A 595 -12.09 20.15 -14.31
N PHE A 596 -11.27 20.90 -13.58
CA PHE A 596 -10.92 22.28 -13.94
C PHE A 596 -10.23 22.36 -15.29
N THR A 597 -9.19 21.55 -15.51
CA THR A 597 -8.41 21.59 -16.76
C THR A 597 -9.22 21.13 -17.96
N TYR A 598 -10.17 20.19 -17.79
CA TYR A 598 -11.05 19.78 -18.87
C TYR A 598 -12.06 20.87 -19.20
N ASP A 599 -12.66 21.53 -18.21
CA ASP A 599 -13.56 22.66 -18.45
C ASP A 599 -12.85 23.83 -19.14
N ALA A 600 -11.65 24.20 -18.67
CA ALA A 600 -10.81 25.21 -19.32
C ALA A 600 -10.43 24.81 -20.75
N THR A 601 -10.10 23.53 -20.97
CA THR A 601 -9.77 23.03 -22.31
C THR A 601 -10.99 23.03 -23.23
N SER A 602 -12.16 22.58 -22.77
CA SER A 602 -13.39 22.61 -23.56
C SER A 602 -13.81 24.04 -23.90
N LEU A 603 -13.65 24.96 -22.96
CA LEU A 603 -13.86 26.39 -23.17
C LEU A 603 -12.95 26.92 -24.30
N PHE A 604 -11.66 26.59 -24.29
CA PHE A 604 -10.76 26.98 -25.39
C PHE A 604 -11.12 26.28 -26.72
N VAL A 605 -11.52 25.01 -26.66
CA VAL A 605 -11.82 24.18 -27.83
C VAL A 605 -13.07 24.65 -28.57
N CYS A 606 -14.21 24.76 -27.88
CA CYS A 606 -15.51 25.04 -28.49
C CYS A 606 -16.16 26.34 -27.97
N GLY A 607 -15.49 27.09 -27.09
CA GLY A 607 -15.98 28.34 -26.54
C GLY A 607 -16.90 28.20 -25.32
N LYS A 608 -17.15 26.98 -24.83
CA LYS A 608 -18.00 26.71 -23.65
C LYS A 608 -17.41 25.57 -22.79
N PRO A 609 -17.48 25.68 -21.45
CA PRO A 609 -17.10 24.57 -20.57
C PRO A 609 -18.12 23.42 -20.68
N PHE A 610 -17.70 22.19 -20.39
CA PHE A 610 -18.61 21.04 -20.34
C PHE A 610 -19.38 20.93 -19.01
N GLY A 611 -18.86 21.59 -17.97
CA GLY A 611 -19.44 21.70 -16.63
C GLY A 611 -19.00 20.56 -15.70
N PHE A 612 -17.74 20.12 -15.78
CA PHE A 612 -17.19 19.15 -14.83
C PHE A 612 -17.14 19.69 -13.40
N VAL A 613 -16.67 20.94 -13.22
CA VAL A 613 -16.60 21.59 -11.91
C VAL A 613 -18.01 21.90 -11.39
N GLU A 614 -18.85 22.51 -12.24
CA GLU A 614 -20.25 22.84 -11.91
C GLU A 614 -21.03 21.61 -11.45
N LYS A 615 -20.98 20.51 -12.22
CA LYS A 615 -21.73 19.28 -11.93
C LYS A 615 -21.04 18.38 -10.92
N ARG A 616 -19.79 18.67 -10.55
CA ARG A 616 -18.97 17.89 -9.61
C ARG A 616 -18.88 16.40 -9.99
N THR A 617 -18.77 16.11 -11.29
CA THR A 617 -18.78 14.73 -11.80
C THR A 617 -18.07 14.61 -13.14
N ASP A 618 -17.73 13.36 -13.51
CA ASP A 618 -17.20 13.04 -14.83
C ASP A 618 -18.31 13.13 -15.90
N VAL A 619 -18.37 14.30 -16.56
CA VAL A 619 -19.37 14.59 -17.59
C VAL A 619 -19.26 13.58 -18.73
N LYS A 620 -20.37 12.86 -18.99
CA LYS A 620 -20.48 11.82 -20.03
C LYS A 620 -19.46 10.67 -19.88
N GLY A 621 -18.83 10.52 -18.70
CA GLY A 621 -17.82 9.51 -18.45
C GLY A 621 -16.53 9.70 -19.28
N LEU A 622 -16.22 10.94 -19.71
CA LEU A 622 -15.10 11.23 -20.61
C LEU A 622 -13.74 10.92 -19.97
N ILE A 623 -13.56 11.28 -18.69
CA ILE A 623 -12.29 11.05 -17.98
C ILE A 623 -12.09 9.56 -17.72
N GLN A 624 -13.11 8.89 -17.19
CA GLN A 624 -13.04 7.47 -16.83
C GLN A 624 -12.79 6.60 -18.08
N ASN A 625 -13.52 6.84 -19.18
CA ASN A 625 -13.35 6.07 -20.40
C ASN A 625 -11.99 6.27 -21.05
N LYS A 626 -11.46 7.49 -21.04
CA LYS A 626 -10.08 7.76 -21.45
C LYS A 626 -9.08 6.99 -20.58
N ASN A 627 -9.20 7.08 -19.26
CA ASN A 627 -8.24 6.48 -18.32
C ASN A 627 -8.20 4.94 -18.41
N LYS A 628 -9.33 4.29 -18.73
CA LYS A 628 -9.42 2.83 -18.94
C LYS A 628 -8.49 2.30 -20.05
N VAL A 629 -8.21 3.12 -21.07
CA VAL A 629 -7.51 2.67 -22.28
C VAL A 629 -6.13 3.30 -22.44
N LEU A 630 -5.79 4.29 -21.61
CA LEU A 630 -4.52 5.02 -21.71
C LEU A 630 -3.28 4.10 -21.57
N PHE A 631 -3.35 3.07 -20.71
CA PHE A 631 -2.30 2.06 -20.58
C PHE A 631 -2.11 1.23 -21.85
N ILE A 632 -3.21 0.86 -22.52
CA ILE A 632 -3.17 0.11 -23.78
C ILE A 632 -2.56 0.98 -24.89
N VAL A 633 -2.97 2.25 -24.97
CA VAL A 633 -2.37 3.24 -25.89
C VAL A 633 -0.87 3.36 -25.65
N PHE A 634 -0.44 3.41 -24.39
CA PHE A 634 0.98 3.46 -24.03
C PHE A 634 1.75 2.21 -24.50
N ILE A 635 1.21 1.00 -24.29
CA ILE A 635 1.80 -0.24 -24.82
C ILE A 635 1.94 -0.18 -26.34
N MET A 636 0.88 0.23 -27.04
CA MET A 636 0.89 0.36 -28.50
C MET A 636 1.85 1.45 -29.00
N THR A 637 2.18 2.45 -28.19
CA THR A 637 3.13 3.52 -28.54
C THR A 637 4.57 3.03 -28.46
N ILE A 638 4.88 2.13 -27.52
CA ILE A 638 6.23 1.58 -27.31
C ILE A 638 6.49 0.37 -28.21
N GLN A 639 5.49 -0.49 -28.40
CA GLN A 639 5.60 -1.72 -29.19
C GLN A 639 5.32 -1.43 -30.66
N GLU A 640 6.31 -0.90 -31.38
CA GLU A 640 6.17 -0.45 -32.78
C GLU A 640 5.64 -1.56 -33.71
N ASN A 641 6.07 -2.82 -33.53
CA ASN A 641 5.58 -3.96 -34.31
C ASN A 641 4.09 -4.24 -34.06
N LEU A 642 3.66 -4.24 -32.79
CA LEU A 642 2.26 -4.45 -32.43
C LEU A 642 1.40 -3.29 -32.97
N SER A 643 1.87 -2.07 -32.79
CA SER A 643 1.27 -0.86 -33.35
C SER A 643 1.09 -0.95 -34.86
N TRP A 644 2.14 -1.39 -35.56
CA TRP A 644 2.12 -1.55 -37.00
C TRP A 644 1.10 -2.62 -37.41
N ILE A 645 1.01 -3.75 -36.72
CA ILE A 645 0.00 -4.79 -36.99
C ILE A 645 -1.40 -4.24 -36.80
N VAL A 646 -1.67 -3.56 -35.67
CA VAL A 646 -2.98 -2.95 -35.38
C VAL A 646 -3.36 -1.95 -36.46
N ARG A 647 -2.43 -1.08 -36.86
CA ARG A 647 -2.67 0.00 -37.83
C ARG A 647 -2.68 -0.46 -39.28
N ASN A 648 -2.02 -1.55 -39.66
CA ASN A 648 -1.86 -1.90 -41.08
C ASN A 648 -2.61 -3.17 -41.49
N THR A 649 -3.15 -3.94 -40.55
CA THR A 649 -3.96 -5.12 -40.86
C THR A 649 -5.46 -4.82 -40.80
N ARG A 650 -6.25 -5.46 -41.67
CA ARG A 650 -7.72 -5.33 -41.69
C ARG A 650 -8.36 -5.76 -40.37
N LEU A 651 -7.85 -6.82 -39.75
CA LEU A 651 -8.34 -7.33 -38.47
C LEU A 651 -7.99 -6.37 -37.32
N GLY A 652 -6.74 -5.88 -37.28
CA GLY A 652 -6.31 -4.90 -36.28
C GLY A 652 -7.15 -3.62 -36.31
N ARG A 653 -7.36 -3.04 -37.50
CA ARG A 653 -8.20 -1.85 -37.66
C ARG A 653 -9.66 -2.07 -37.27
N ARG A 654 -10.21 -3.26 -37.50
CA ARG A 654 -11.62 -3.55 -37.22
C ARG A 654 -11.90 -3.83 -35.74
N TYR A 655 -10.99 -4.51 -35.05
CA TYR A 655 -11.25 -5.03 -33.70
C TYR A 655 -10.47 -4.34 -32.59
N LEU A 656 -9.36 -3.64 -32.90
CA LEU A 656 -8.48 -3.05 -31.90
C LEU A 656 -8.38 -1.53 -31.98
N MET A 657 -8.70 -0.92 -33.13
CA MET A 657 -8.76 0.54 -33.22
C MET A 657 -10.12 1.06 -32.73
N PRO A 658 -10.14 2.08 -31.86
CA PRO A 658 -11.37 2.74 -31.42
C PRO A 658 -12.18 3.34 -32.58
N HIS A 659 -13.51 3.29 -32.45
CA HIS A 659 -14.46 3.89 -33.38
C HIS A 659 -15.45 4.81 -32.62
N PRO A 660 -15.94 5.92 -33.23
CA PRO A 660 -16.91 6.82 -32.58
C PRO A 660 -18.24 6.16 -32.16
N THR A 661 -18.55 4.97 -32.67
CA THR A 661 -19.74 4.20 -32.27
C THR A 661 -19.55 3.39 -31.01
N ASP A 662 -18.31 3.24 -30.53
CA ASP A 662 -18.00 2.43 -29.35
C ASP A 662 -18.54 3.11 -28.09
N GLN A 663 -19.24 2.34 -27.26
CA GLN A 663 -19.88 2.82 -26.03
C GLN A 663 -18.92 2.89 -24.83
N SER A 664 -17.63 2.62 -25.04
CA SER A 664 -16.60 2.67 -24.00
C SER A 664 -15.24 3.07 -24.56
N GLY A 665 -14.32 3.46 -23.68
CA GLY A 665 -12.95 3.78 -24.06
C GLY A 665 -12.85 5.08 -24.88
N LEU A 666 -11.89 5.13 -25.81
CA LEU A 666 -11.67 6.33 -26.62
C LEU A 666 -12.83 6.65 -27.57
N GLY A 667 -13.68 5.67 -27.93
CA GLY A 667 -14.85 5.91 -28.79
C GLY A 667 -15.84 6.91 -28.21
N VAL A 668 -16.01 6.95 -26.87
CA VAL A 668 -16.85 7.94 -26.18
C VAL A 668 -16.31 9.36 -26.38
N VAL A 669 -14.99 9.54 -26.31
CA VAL A 669 -14.33 10.83 -26.53
C VAL A 669 -14.42 11.24 -28.00
N MET A 670 -14.29 10.27 -28.93
CA MET A 670 -14.44 10.49 -30.38
C MET A 670 -15.88 10.87 -30.76
N ALA A 671 -16.88 10.23 -30.15
CA ALA A 671 -18.28 10.54 -30.35
C ALA A 671 -18.59 11.98 -29.91
N GLU A 672 -18.02 12.41 -28.77
CA GLU A 672 -18.21 13.77 -28.28
C GLU A 672 -17.53 14.80 -29.18
N ARG A 673 -16.31 14.53 -29.66
CA ARG A 673 -15.64 15.34 -30.69
C ARG A 673 -16.51 15.48 -31.94
N ASP A 674 -17.04 14.37 -32.44
CA ASP A 674 -17.88 14.37 -33.64
C ASP A 674 -19.14 15.20 -33.42
N ARG A 675 -19.80 15.04 -32.27
CA ARG A 675 -20.94 15.87 -31.88
C ARG A 675 -20.61 17.37 -31.89
N ILE A 676 -19.44 17.76 -31.38
CA ILE A 676 -19.02 19.17 -31.33
C ILE A 676 -18.78 19.73 -32.73
N VAL A 677 -18.06 18.98 -33.57
CA VAL A 677 -17.71 19.39 -34.94
C VAL A 677 -18.95 19.41 -35.83
N ASP A 678 -19.78 18.37 -35.75
CA ASP A 678 -20.97 18.23 -36.60
C ASP A 678 -22.05 19.24 -36.20
N ALA A 679 -22.09 19.71 -34.95
CA ALA A 679 -23.04 20.75 -34.50
C ALA A 679 -22.85 22.10 -35.24
N VAL A 680 -21.63 22.41 -35.67
CA VAL A 680 -21.31 23.68 -36.37
C VAL A 680 -21.34 23.54 -37.89
N ILE A 681 -21.75 22.39 -38.41
CA ILE A 681 -21.90 22.10 -39.83
C ILE A 681 -23.40 21.89 -40.13
N ASP A 682 -23.89 22.35 -41.28
CA ASP A 682 -25.26 22.08 -41.75
C ASP A 682 -25.34 20.82 -42.65
N SER A 683 -26.56 20.47 -43.06
CA SER A 683 -26.81 19.31 -43.93
C SER A 683 -26.13 19.42 -45.30
N ASP A 684 -25.79 20.63 -45.72
CA ASP A 684 -25.14 20.93 -47.01
C ASP A 684 -23.60 21.01 -46.86
N GLY A 685 -23.06 20.74 -45.67
CA GLY A 685 -21.62 20.79 -45.39
C GLY A 685 -21.06 22.20 -45.16
N LYS A 686 -21.91 23.22 -44.99
CA LYS A 686 -21.48 24.61 -44.73
C LYS A 686 -21.38 24.88 -43.24
N VAL A 687 -20.46 25.80 -42.89
CA VAL A 687 -20.18 26.18 -41.50
C VAL A 687 -21.21 27.19 -40.97
N LYS A 688 -21.89 26.84 -39.87
CA LYS A 688 -22.80 27.69 -39.12
C LYS A 688 -22.04 28.70 -38.26
N ARG A 689 -21.57 29.79 -38.88
CA ARG A 689 -20.72 30.81 -38.23
C ARG A 689 -21.30 31.41 -36.95
N HIS A 690 -22.63 31.50 -36.82
CA HIS A 690 -23.29 32.04 -35.61
C HIS A 690 -23.13 31.16 -34.35
N LEU A 691 -22.75 29.89 -34.51
CA LEU A 691 -22.48 28.97 -33.40
C LEU A 691 -21.00 28.97 -32.97
N LEU A 692 -20.11 29.58 -33.75
CA LEU A 692 -18.69 29.63 -33.46
C LEU A 692 -18.38 30.75 -32.48
N VAL A 693 -17.58 30.43 -31.46
CA VAL A 693 -17.07 31.42 -30.50
C VAL A 693 -15.74 31.94 -30.99
N LYS A 694 -15.67 33.26 -31.20
CA LYS A 694 -14.47 33.94 -31.68
C LYS A 694 -13.24 33.57 -30.83
N GLY A 695 -12.15 33.24 -31.50
CA GLY A 695 -10.88 32.88 -30.86
C GLY A 695 -10.79 31.42 -30.41
N SER A 696 -11.89 30.66 -30.40
CA SER A 696 -11.84 29.23 -30.03
C SER A 696 -11.06 28.44 -31.08
N LEU A 697 -10.52 27.28 -30.68
CA LEU A 697 -9.81 26.40 -31.59
C LEU A 697 -10.70 25.97 -32.75
N LEU A 698 -11.95 25.58 -32.46
CA LEU A 698 -12.92 25.18 -33.46
C LEU A 698 -13.23 26.32 -34.45
N SER A 699 -13.46 27.54 -33.97
CA SER A 699 -13.70 28.71 -34.84
C SER A 699 -12.52 28.94 -35.78
N SER A 700 -11.32 28.96 -35.22
CA SER A 700 -10.09 29.21 -35.99
C SER A 700 -9.86 28.15 -37.07
N LEU A 701 -10.09 26.87 -36.74
CA LEU A 701 -9.95 25.76 -37.70
C LEU A 701 -11.02 25.81 -38.80
N MET A 702 -12.28 26.12 -38.45
CA MET A 702 -13.38 26.21 -39.41
C MET A 702 -13.27 27.41 -40.35
N GLU A 703 -12.71 28.53 -39.87
CA GLU A 703 -12.43 29.70 -40.69
C GLU A 703 -11.36 29.41 -41.76
N ILE A 704 -10.34 28.64 -41.41
CA ILE A 704 -9.22 28.29 -42.31
C ILE A 704 -9.62 27.22 -43.32
N LEU A 705 -10.48 26.26 -42.93
CA LEU A 705 -10.96 25.18 -43.81
C LEU A 705 -11.63 25.70 -45.10
N GLY A 706 -12.19 26.92 -45.07
CA GLY A 706 -12.82 27.57 -46.21
C GLY A 706 -11.90 28.43 -47.10
N THR A 707 -10.58 28.42 -46.88
CA THR A 707 -9.62 29.25 -47.63
C THR A 707 -8.92 28.48 -48.75
N GLU A 708 -8.70 29.11 -49.91
CA GLU A 708 -7.96 28.50 -51.03
C GLU A 708 -6.53 28.13 -50.61
N GLY A 709 -6.12 26.89 -50.85
CA GLY A 709 -4.79 26.38 -50.49
C GLY A 709 -4.62 25.91 -49.04
N CYS A 710 -5.72 25.75 -48.28
CA CYS A 710 -5.68 25.19 -46.93
C CYS A 710 -5.11 23.75 -46.93
N PRO A 711 -4.10 23.44 -46.08
CA PRO A 711 -3.52 22.10 -46.00
C PRO A 711 -4.33 21.14 -45.11
N LEU A 712 -5.43 21.58 -44.49
CA LEU A 712 -6.22 20.81 -43.53
C LEU A 712 -7.57 20.39 -44.13
N SER A 713 -7.98 19.16 -43.88
CA SER A 713 -9.31 18.63 -44.18
C SER A 713 -10.21 18.64 -42.94
N LEU A 714 -11.52 18.40 -43.12
CA LEU A 714 -12.44 18.24 -41.97
C LEU A 714 -12.01 17.11 -41.03
N VAL A 715 -11.39 16.07 -41.58
CA VAL A 715 -10.84 14.95 -40.80
C VAL A 715 -9.66 15.40 -39.95
N ASP A 716 -8.82 16.30 -40.47
CA ASP A 716 -7.75 16.92 -39.68
C ASP A 716 -8.30 17.81 -38.57
N VAL A 717 -9.37 18.57 -38.85
CA VAL A 717 -10.05 19.38 -37.82
C VAL A 717 -10.55 18.49 -36.68
N LYS A 718 -11.22 17.37 -36.99
CA LYS A 718 -11.64 16.38 -36.00
C LYS A 718 -10.42 15.88 -35.20
N ALA A 719 -9.32 15.51 -35.85
CA ALA A 719 -8.11 15.06 -35.16
C ALA A 719 -7.48 16.11 -34.22
N GLU A 720 -7.50 17.40 -34.58
CA GLU A 720 -7.03 18.48 -33.71
C GLU A 720 -7.91 18.67 -32.48
N ILE A 721 -9.24 18.68 -32.66
CA ILE A 721 -10.20 18.79 -31.55
C ILE A 721 -10.04 17.59 -30.60
N PHE A 722 -9.93 16.38 -31.15
CA PHE A 722 -9.71 15.17 -30.38
C PHE A 722 -8.42 15.24 -29.55
N PHE A 723 -7.31 15.62 -30.20
CA PHE A 723 -6.01 15.72 -29.55
C PHE A 723 -6.03 16.78 -28.43
N ALA A 724 -6.65 17.94 -28.66
CA ALA A 724 -6.79 18.97 -27.64
C ALA A 724 -7.54 18.47 -26.40
N MET A 725 -8.66 17.74 -26.59
CA MET A 725 -9.42 17.13 -25.50
C MET A 725 -8.61 16.09 -24.70
N LEU A 726 -7.84 15.25 -25.37
CA LEU A 726 -7.00 14.24 -24.72
C LEU A 726 -5.82 14.85 -23.96
N ALA A 727 -5.11 15.79 -24.59
CA ALA A 727 -3.95 16.43 -24.01
C ALA A 727 -4.35 17.28 -22.79
N GLY A 728 -5.32 18.18 -22.96
CA GLY A 728 -5.76 19.10 -21.91
C GLY A 728 -6.30 18.40 -20.66
N SER A 729 -6.96 17.24 -20.83
CA SER A 729 -7.53 16.47 -19.71
C SER A 729 -6.56 15.52 -19.02
N SER A 730 -5.32 15.37 -19.50
CA SER A 730 -4.36 14.38 -18.95
C SER A 730 -3.05 15.00 -18.52
N VAL A 731 -2.39 15.75 -19.42
CA VAL A 731 -1.03 16.25 -19.14
C VAL A 731 -1.04 17.47 -18.23
N THR A 732 -2.00 18.39 -18.42
CA THR A 732 -2.15 19.58 -17.60
C THR A 732 -2.56 19.24 -16.16
N PRO A 733 -3.58 18.42 -15.89
CA PRO A 733 -3.94 18.06 -14.52
C PRO A 733 -2.84 17.25 -13.82
N SER A 734 -2.10 16.40 -14.55
CA SER A 734 -0.95 15.70 -13.99
C SER A 734 0.18 16.66 -13.60
N GLN A 735 0.44 17.70 -14.41
CA GLN A 735 1.39 18.77 -14.04
C GLN A 735 0.93 19.57 -12.85
N LEU A 736 -0.35 19.96 -12.83
CA LEU A 736 -0.94 20.69 -11.72
C LEU A 736 -0.81 19.92 -10.40
N ALA A 737 -1.16 18.63 -10.42
CA ALA A 737 -1.01 17.77 -9.26
C ALA A 737 0.45 17.67 -8.78
N ARG A 738 1.43 17.65 -9.68
CA ARG A 738 2.86 17.62 -9.32
C ARG A 738 3.36 18.93 -8.74
N VAL A 739 2.95 20.07 -9.30
CA VAL A 739 3.23 21.40 -8.73
C VAL A 739 2.69 21.47 -7.31
N ILE A 740 1.40 21.18 -7.13
CA ILE A 740 0.74 21.22 -5.83
C ILE A 740 1.37 20.21 -4.86
N PHE A 741 1.69 19.00 -5.32
CA PHE A 741 2.34 17.97 -4.49
C PHE A 741 3.73 18.42 -3.99
N HIS A 742 4.56 19.00 -4.85
CA HIS A 742 5.91 19.40 -4.45
C HIS A 742 5.90 20.63 -3.54
N ILE A 743 4.98 21.58 -3.77
CA ILE A 743 4.73 22.69 -2.85
C ILE A 743 4.19 22.14 -1.52
N SER A 744 3.13 21.32 -1.52
CA SER A 744 2.49 20.80 -0.31
C SER A 744 3.39 19.88 0.54
N ARG A 745 4.36 19.21 -0.08
CA ARG A 745 5.34 18.39 0.64
C ARG A 745 6.49 19.17 1.26
N ASN A 746 6.68 20.45 0.93
CA ASN A 746 7.76 21.28 1.46
C ASN A 746 7.22 22.53 2.16
N PHE A 747 7.09 22.45 3.49
CA PHE A 747 6.56 23.54 4.32
C PHE A 747 7.27 24.89 4.11
N LYS A 748 8.61 24.89 3.94
CA LYS A 748 9.38 26.13 3.70
C LYS A 748 9.00 26.78 2.36
N VAL A 749 8.75 25.96 1.35
CA VAL A 749 8.29 26.44 0.03
C VAL A 749 6.87 26.98 0.13
N GLN A 750 5.98 26.33 0.88
CA GLN A 750 4.62 26.87 1.09
C GLN A 750 4.64 28.22 1.80
N GLU A 751 5.42 28.32 2.88
CA GLU A 751 5.53 29.53 3.70
C GLU A 751 6.08 30.68 2.87
N LYS A 752 7.20 30.47 2.17
CA LYS A 752 7.81 31.49 1.31
C LYS A 752 6.92 31.89 0.13
N LEU A 753 6.15 30.95 -0.44
CA LEU A 753 5.17 31.27 -1.49
C LEU A 753 4.01 32.09 -0.94
N TYR A 754 3.52 31.76 0.26
CA TYR A 754 2.47 32.53 0.91
C TYR A 754 2.94 33.93 1.30
N GLU A 755 4.16 34.07 1.84
CA GLU A 755 4.78 35.36 2.14
C GLU A 755 4.92 36.24 0.89
N GLU A 756 5.33 35.64 -0.24
CA GLU A 756 5.39 36.36 -1.52
C GLU A 756 4.02 36.88 -1.95
N LEU A 757 2.96 36.07 -1.80
CA LEU A 757 1.59 36.44 -2.15
C LEU A 757 1.07 37.56 -1.25
N VAL A 758 1.27 37.46 0.06
CA VAL A 758 0.88 38.51 1.02
C VAL A 758 1.64 39.81 0.78
N ALA A 759 2.95 39.75 0.54
CA ALA A 759 3.73 40.93 0.20
C ALA A 759 3.27 41.56 -1.12
N ALA A 760 2.93 40.73 -2.12
CA ALA A 760 2.42 41.21 -3.40
C ALA A 760 1.05 41.90 -3.27
N GLU A 761 0.18 41.44 -2.37
CA GLU A 761 -1.09 42.11 -2.05
C GLU A 761 -0.83 43.47 -1.40
N GLN A 762 0.05 43.51 -0.38
CA GLN A 762 0.39 44.74 0.34
C GLN A 762 1.03 45.80 -0.56
N ASP A 763 1.87 45.37 -1.49
CA ASP A 763 2.52 46.24 -2.49
C ASP A 763 1.57 46.66 -3.63
N GLY A 764 0.33 46.15 -3.68
CA GLY A 764 -0.61 46.39 -4.77
C GLY A 764 -0.23 45.76 -6.10
N ARG A 765 0.68 44.77 -6.11
CA ARG A 765 1.11 44.03 -7.31
C ARG A 765 0.06 43.02 -7.78
N ILE A 766 -0.70 42.44 -6.84
CA ILE A 766 -1.84 41.55 -7.09
C ILE A 766 -3.12 42.13 -6.47
N PRO A 767 -4.32 41.72 -6.91
CA PRO A 767 -5.56 42.11 -6.22
C PRO A 767 -5.58 41.57 -4.78
N PRO A 768 -6.55 42.02 -3.94
CA PRO A 768 -6.77 41.43 -2.64
C PRO A 768 -6.90 39.91 -2.75
N LEU A 769 -6.38 39.15 -1.79
CA LEU A 769 -6.37 37.69 -1.81
C LEU A 769 -7.78 37.06 -1.85
N SER A 770 -8.85 37.86 -1.73
CA SER A 770 -10.24 37.45 -1.91
C SER A 770 -10.71 37.48 -3.37
N ALA A 771 -9.90 38.02 -4.28
CA ALA A 771 -10.19 38.12 -5.71
C ALA A 771 -9.14 37.36 -6.54
N ILE A 772 -9.57 36.85 -7.70
CA ILE A 772 -8.72 36.03 -8.59
C ILE A 772 -7.61 36.88 -9.20
N ILE A 773 -6.37 36.38 -9.12
CA ILE A 773 -5.17 36.98 -9.70
C ILE A 773 -5.21 36.81 -11.24
N SER A 774 -4.81 37.83 -12.00
CA SER A 774 -4.65 37.69 -13.45
C SER A 774 -3.43 36.86 -13.84
N ASP A 775 -3.44 36.26 -15.03
CA ASP A 775 -2.33 35.47 -15.60
C ASP A 775 -1.03 36.26 -15.62
N GLU A 776 -1.11 37.53 -16.05
CA GLU A 776 0.04 38.44 -16.12
C GLU A 776 0.63 38.73 -14.75
N GLN A 777 -0.22 38.89 -13.74
CA GLN A 777 0.23 39.09 -12.36
C GLN A 777 0.85 37.82 -11.78
N ALA A 778 0.23 36.66 -11.98
CA ALA A 778 0.75 35.39 -11.48
C ALA A 778 2.14 35.07 -12.08
N HIS A 779 2.35 35.33 -13.37
CA HIS A 779 3.66 35.15 -14.02
C HIS A 779 4.75 36.10 -13.52
N ARG A 780 4.38 37.25 -12.95
CA ARG A 780 5.33 38.24 -12.40
C ARG A 780 5.80 37.92 -10.98
N LEU A 781 5.22 36.91 -10.32
CA LEU A 781 5.62 36.47 -8.98
C LEU A 781 6.86 35.57 -9.06
N PRO A 782 8.04 36.04 -8.60
CA PRO A 782 9.30 35.33 -8.81
C PRO A 782 9.34 33.91 -8.21
N PHE A 783 8.87 33.73 -6.98
CA PHE A 783 8.94 32.45 -6.28
C PHE A 783 7.85 31.48 -6.73
N LEU A 784 6.64 31.96 -7.05
CA LEU A 784 5.63 31.15 -7.75
C LEU A 784 6.18 30.63 -9.08
N SER A 785 6.79 31.51 -9.89
CA SER A 785 7.41 31.12 -11.16
C SER A 785 8.52 30.08 -10.93
N ALA A 786 9.36 30.30 -9.93
CA ALA A 786 10.40 29.36 -9.53
C ALA A 786 9.84 27.99 -9.14
N CYS A 787 8.75 27.94 -8.38
CA CYS A 787 8.09 26.68 -7.99
C CYS A 787 7.57 25.89 -9.19
N ILE A 788 6.92 26.58 -10.14
CA ILE A 788 6.36 25.94 -11.34
C ILE A 788 7.48 25.46 -12.27
N ARG A 789 8.51 26.29 -12.50
CA ARG A 789 9.68 25.92 -13.33
C ARG A 789 10.45 24.76 -12.72
N GLU A 790 10.64 24.76 -11.41
CA GLU A 790 11.30 23.66 -10.70
C GLU A 790 10.48 22.37 -10.77
N ALA A 791 9.15 22.45 -10.64
CA ALA A 791 8.28 21.29 -10.78
C ALA A 791 8.31 20.71 -12.20
N GLN A 792 8.36 21.57 -13.23
CA GLN A 792 8.48 21.15 -14.63
C GLN A 792 9.82 20.50 -14.94
N ARG A 793 10.91 20.99 -14.33
CA ARG A 793 12.27 20.41 -14.42
C ARG A 793 12.36 19.08 -13.68
N TYR A 794 11.95 19.06 -12.42
CA TYR A 794 12.11 17.92 -11.51
C TYR A 794 11.08 16.82 -11.78
N ALA A 795 9.84 17.17 -12.10
CA ALA A 795 8.76 16.21 -12.30
C ALA A 795 8.03 16.41 -13.66
N PRO A 796 8.72 16.25 -14.81
CA PRO A 796 8.13 16.41 -16.14
C PRO A 796 7.14 15.29 -16.48
N THR A 797 6.01 15.62 -17.12
CA THR A 797 4.93 14.67 -17.47
C THR A 797 5.22 13.88 -18.73
N MET A 798 6.13 14.37 -19.57
CA MET A 798 6.50 13.75 -20.83
C MET A 798 7.63 12.74 -20.63
N SER A 799 7.55 11.61 -21.34
CA SER A 799 8.56 10.54 -21.32
C SER A 799 9.69 10.83 -22.30
N GLN A 800 9.84 10.06 -23.38
CA GLN A 800 10.84 10.29 -24.42
C GLN A 800 10.21 10.93 -25.66
N LEU A 801 11.00 11.71 -26.39
CA LEU A 801 10.56 12.29 -27.67
C LEU A 801 11.42 11.77 -28.84
N PRO A 802 11.19 10.56 -29.37
CA PRO A 802 12.08 9.97 -30.36
C PRO A 802 12.02 10.64 -31.75
N ARG A 803 13.17 10.69 -32.44
CA ARG A 803 13.33 11.15 -33.83
C ARG A 803 14.10 10.11 -34.62
N TYR A 804 13.81 9.99 -35.92
CA TYR A 804 14.65 9.17 -36.79
C TYR A 804 15.94 9.91 -37.13
N ALA A 805 17.05 9.17 -37.15
CA ALA A 805 18.25 9.58 -37.86
C ALA A 805 17.91 9.82 -39.35
N PRO A 806 18.29 10.98 -39.93
CA PRO A 806 17.92 11.36 -41.29
C PRO A 806 18.22 10.28 -42.35
N GLU A 807 17.28 10.10 -43.28
CA GLU A 807 17.49 9.25 -44.45
C GLU A 807 18.66 9.78 -45.30
N GLY A 808 19.53 8.87 -45.75
CA GLY A 808 20.71 9.18 -46.57
C GLY A 808 21.96 9.57 -45.78
N THR A 809 21.87 10.48 -44.80
CA THR A 809 23.06 10.99 -44.09
C THR A 809 23.31 10.35 -42.73
N GLY A 810 22.30 9.77 -42.08
CA GLY A 810 22.43 9.32 -40.69
C GLY A 810 22.61 10.49 -39.73
N LEU A 811 23.15 10.23 -38.54
CA LEU A 811 23.41 11.23 -37.50
C LEU A 811 24.77 11.00 -36.83
N GLU A 812 25.59 12.03 -36.72
CA GLU A 812 26.83 11.98 -35.93
C GLU A 812 26.54 12.41 -34.51
N LEU A 813 26.80 11.52 -33.55
CA LEU A 813 26.67 11.79 -32.12
C LEU A 813 28.04 11.57 -31.47
N HIS A 814 28.73 12.67 -31.17
CA HIS A 814 30.15 12.66 -30.81
C HIS A 814 30.99 11.91 -31.87
N GLU A 815 31.75 10.90 -31.45
CA GLU A 815 32.60 10.06 -32.30
C GLU A 815 31.87 8.84 -32.90
N HIS A 816 30.55 8.76 -32.74
CA HIS A 816 29.75 7.64 -33.21
C HIS A 816 28.80 8.04 -34.36
N TYR A 817 28.87 7.27 -35.45
CA TYR A 817 27.92 7.37 -36.55
C TYR A 817 26.66 6.53 -36.27
N VAL A 818 25.49 7.16 -36.32
CA VAL A 818 24.18 6.53 -36.19
C VAL A 818 23.56 6.36 -37.58
N PRO A 819 23.27 5.12 -38.00
CA PRO A 819 22.75 4.88 -39.35
C PRO A 819 21.32 5.43 -39.53
N PRO A 820 20.94 5.80 -40.77
CA PRO A 820 19.59 6.22 -41.12
C PRO A 820 18.49 5.29 -40.58
N GLY A 821 17.36 5.86 -40.19
CA GLY A 821 16.21 5.08 -39.69
C GLY A 821 16.33 4.60 -38.24
N THR A 822 17.47 4.80 -37.57
CA THR A 822 17.60 4.57 -36.14
C THR A 822 16.77 5.59 -35.34
N SER A 823 16.01 5.14 -34.34
CA SER A 823 15.33 6.00 -33.38
C SER A 823 16.32 6.55 -32.37
N VAL A 824 16.44 7.87 -32.28
CA VAL A 824 17.29 8.58 -31.31
C VAL A 824 16.41 9.50 -30.47
N SER A 825 16.52 9.42 -29.15
CA SER A 825 15.69 10.19 -28.23
C SER A 825 16.47 10.72 -27.02
N THR A 826 15.86 11.70 -26.35
CA THR A 826 16.14 12.03 -24.95
C THR A 826 14.81 12.16 -24.20
N SER A 827 14.89 12.40 -22.90
CA SER A 827 13.72 12.59 -22.03
C SER A 827 13.87 13.87 -21.21
N PRO A 828 12.80 14.66 -20.99
CA PRO A 828 12.87 15.79 -20.06
C PRO A 828 13.21 15.34 -18.64
N TRP A 829 12.92 14.08 -18.28
CA TRP A 829 13.32 13.52 -16.98
C TRP A 829 14.84 13.44 -16.83
N ILE A 830 15.53 13.02 -17.90
CA ILE A 830 16.99 12.88 -17.96
C ILE A 830 17.62 14.26 -17.98
N ILE A 831 17.20 15.13 -18.91
CA ILE A 831 17.75 16.49 -19.06
C ILE A 831 17.50 17.33 -17.80
N GLY A 832 16.30 17.24 -17.21
CA GLY A 832 15.95 17.95 -15.99
C GLY A 832 16.80 17.55 -14.78
N ARG A 833 17.47 16.38 -14.79
CA ARG A 833 18.35 15.88 -13.72
C ARG A 833 19.82 15.87 -14.09
N ASN A 834 20.19 16.44 -15.23
CA ASN A 834 21.57 16.51 -15.67
C ASN A 834 22.37 17.44 -14.74
N LYS A 835 23.43 16.89 -14.11
CA LYS A 835 24.26 17.62 -13.14
C LYS A 835 25.11 18.70 -13.78
N ASP A 836 25.50 18.55 -15.05
CA ASP A 836 26.28 19.55 -15.78
C ASP A 836 25.45 20.79 -16.14
N LEU A 837 24.12 20.65 -16.16
CA LEU A 837 23.18 21.77 -16.30
C LEU A 837 22.80 22.37 -14.95
N TYR A 838 22.37 21.55 -14.00
CA TYR A 838 21.67 22.03 -12.80
C TYR A 838 22.48 21.92 -11.50
N GLY A 839 23.72 21.41 -11.56
CA GLY A 839 24.58 21.20 -10.40
C GLY A 839 24.35 19.86 -9.70
N GLU A 840 25.10 19.62 -8.62
CA GLU A 840 25.04 18.36 -7.86
C GLU A 840 23.66 18.09 -7.24
N ASP A 841 22.90 19.15 -6.92
CA ASP A 841 21.56 19.08 -6.37
C ASP A 841 20.46 18.89 -7.42
N ALA A 842 20.81 18.60 -8.69
CA ALA A 842 19.85 18.38 -9.79
C ALA A 842 18.77 17.33 -9.48
N ASN A 843 19.04 16.39 -8.56
CA ASN A 843 18.08 15.37 -8.11
C ASN A 843 17.22 15.81 -6.90
N SER A 844 17.22 17.10 -6.55
CA SER A 844 16.39 17.66 -5.47
C SER A 844 15.43 18.72 -6.02
N PHE A 845 14.24 18.83 -5.43
CA PHE A 845 13.28 19.91 -5.72
C PHE A 845 13.63 21.14 -4.86
N ARG A 846 14.16 22.18 -5.49
CA ARG A 846 14.64 23.42 -4.86
C ARG A 846 14.29 24.64 -5.73
N PRO A 847 13.11 25.25 -5.53
CA PRO A 847 12.70 26.44 -6.29
C PRO A 847 13.70 27.60 -6.20
N GLU A 848 14.39 27.77 -5.07
CA GLU A 848 15.36 28.84 -4.83
C GLU A 848 16.47 28.91 -5.88
N ARG A 849 16.78 27.80 -6.54
CA ARG A 849 17.69 27.72 -7.70
C ARG A 849 17.41 28.80 -8.74
N TRP A 850 16.14 29.01 -9.06
CA TRP A 850 15.73 29.95 -10.11
C TRP A 850 15.85 31.41 -9.66
N LEU A 851 15.90 31.67 -8.36
CA LEU A 851 16.13 33.00 -7.79
C LEU A 851 17.63 33.32 -7.64
N GLU A 852 18.45 32.29 -7.46
CA GLU A 852 19.89 32.40 -7.26
C GLU A 852 20.69 32.35 -8.57
N ALA A 853 20.05 31.90 -9.66
CA ALA A 853 20.67 31.77 -10.95
C ALA A 853 21.11 33.12 -11.52
N SER A 854 22.31 33.15 -12.09
CA SER A 854 22.72 34.25 -12.94
C SER A 854 21.85 34.30 -14.22
N PRO A 855 21.71 35.48 -14.86
CA PRO A 855 20.99 35.59 -16.13
C PRO A 855 21.55 34.70 -17.25
N GLU A 856 22.83 34.30 -17.16
CA GLU A 856 23.45 33.38 -18.12
C GLU A 856 23.03 31.93 -17.87
N GLU A 857 23.01 31.49 -16.61
CA GLU A 857 22.52 30.16 -16.22
C GLU A 857 21.05 29.98 -16.58
N GLU A 858 20.21 30.99 -16.30
CA GLU A 858 18.79 30.92 -16.63
C GLU A 858 18.57 30.79 -18.14
N ARG A 859 19.27 31.59 -18.96
CA ARG A 859 19.25 31.47 -20.43
C ARG A 859 19.69 30.08 -20.89
N ARG A 860 20.72 29.51 -20.25
CA ARG A 860 21.20 28.16 -20.56
C ARG A 860 20.15 27.12 -20.21
N TRP A 861 19.50 27.21 -19.05
CA TRP A 861 18.44 26.29 -18.64
C TRP A 861 17.21 26.38 -19.53
N ASP A 862 16.80 27.59 -19.93
CA ASP A 862 15.69 27.79 -20.85
C ASP A 862 15.98 27.27 -22.25
N HIS A 863 17.23 27.40 -22.70
CA HIS A 863 17.67 26.82 -23.97
C HIS A 863 17.51 25.30 -23.99
N PHE A 864 17.86 24.61 -22.89
CA PHE A 864 17.74 23.16 -22.76
C PHE A 864 16.41 22.68 -22.16
N SER A 865 15.48 23.59 -21.85
CA SER A 865 14.16 23.23 -21.34
C SER A 865 13.39 22.39 -22.37
N PHE A 866 13.06 21.18 -21.95
CA PHE A 866 12.55 20.12 -22.83
C PHE A 866 11.10 19.72 -22.51
N HIS A 867 10.50 20.35 -21.49
CA HIS A 867 9.21 19.97 -20.93
C HIS A 867 8.05 20.05 -21.94
N PHE A 868 7.92 21.19 -22.63
CA PHE A 868 6.94 21.39 -23.69
C PHE A 868 7.44 20.91 -25.06
N GLY A 869 8.43 20.01 -25.10
CA GLY A 869 9.18 19.64 -26.29
C GLY A 869 10.28 20.64 -26.63
N TYR A 870 10.88 20.47 -27.81
CA TYR A 870 12.09 21.20 -28.20
C TYR A 870 12.06 21.65 -29.66
N GLY A 871 12.78 22.74 -29.95
CA GLY A 871 12.94 23.29 -31.29
C GLY A 871 11.61 23.63 -31.99
N ALA A 872 11.53 23.31 -33.28
CA ALA A 872 10.36 23.61 -34.13
C ALA A 872 9.10 22.79 -33.76
N ARG A 873 9.23 21.79 -32.87
CA ARG A 873 8.14 20.90 -32.44
C ARG A 873 7.65 21.22 -31.02
N LYS A 874 8.00 22.38 -30.43
CA LYS A 874 7.48 22.83 -29.12
C LYS A 874 5.95 22.91 -29.11
N CYS A 875 5.32 22.52 -28.00
CA CYS A 875 3.87 22.52 -27.80
C CYS A 875 3.27 23.89 -28.15
N LEU A 876 2.15 23.90 -28.89
CA LEU A 876 1.43 25.13 -29.24
C LEU A 876 0.64 25.68 -28.04
N ALA A 877 0.10 24.81 -27.19
CA ALA A 877 -0.72 25.18 -26.05
C ALA A 877 0.10 25.56 -24.79
N ASN A 878 1.40 25.86 -24.93
CA ASN A 878 2.27 26.11 -23.77
C ASN A 878 1.76 27.28 -22.91
N ASN A 879 1.39 28.41 -23.52
CA ASN A 879 0.92 29.60 -22.80
C ASN A 879 -0.40 29.32 -22.08
N PHE A 880 -1.35 28.66 -22.75
CA PHE A 880 -2.64 28.31 -22.15
C PHE A 880 -2.51 27.28 -21.01
N GLY A 881 -1.60 26.33 -21.14
CA GLY A 881 -1.30 25.36 -20.09
C GLY A 881 -0.60 26.01 -18.89
N LEU A 882 0.35 26.91 -19.13
CA LEU A 882 1.03 27.66 -18.06
C LEU A 882 0.03 28.56 -17.31
N MET A 883 -0.85 29.28 -18.01
CA MET A 883 -1.90 30.09 -17.36
C MET A 883 -2.70 29.27 -16.35
N GLN A 884 -3.14 28.07 -16.71
CA GLN A 884 -3.85 27.18 -15.78
C GLN A 884 -2.99 26.81 -14.56
N LEU A 885 -1.72 26.47 -14.76
CA LEU A 885 -0.82 26.09 -13.66
C LEU A 885 -0.55 27.27 -12.70
N TYR A 886 -0.23 28.44 -13.25
CA TYR A 886 0.09 29.64 -12.46
C TYR A 886 -1.11 30.09 -11.64
N LYS A 887 -2.29 30.20 -12.26
CA LYS A 887 -3.50 30.68 -11.57
C LYS A 887 -3.95 29.69 -10.49
N VAL A 888 -4.03 28.39 -10.79
CA VAL A 888 -4.46 27.40 -9.78
C VAL A 888 -3.44 27.26 -8.64
N ALA A 889 -2.13 27.31 -8.92
CA ALA A 889 -1.12 27.22 -7.87
C ALA A 889 -1.14 28.44 -6.94
N ALA A 890 -1.33 29.65 -7.49
CA ALA A 890 -1.47 30.86 -6.70
C ALA A 890 -2.73 30.82 -5.81
N GLU A 891 -3.90 30.63 -6.41
CA GLU A 891 -5.18 30.61 -5.68
C GLU A 891 -5.26 29.45 -4.68
N GLY A 892 -4.81 28.26 -5.07
CA GLY A 892 -4.77 27.10 -4.18
C GLY A 892 -3.92 27.35 -2.93
N MET A 893 -2.80 28.07 -3.05
CA MET A 893 -1.95 28.42 -1.90
C MET A 893 -2.66 29.40 -0.96
N ILE A 894 -3.28 30.45 -1.51
CA ILE A 894 -4.01 31.47 -0.75
C ILE A 894 -5.09 30.82 0.13
N TYR A 895 -5.87 29.91 -0.46
CA TYR A 895 -6.98 29.26 0.24
C TYR A 895 -6.53 28.20 1.23
N SER A 896 -5.39 27.54 1.04
CA SER A 896 -4.89 26.54 2.00
C SER A 896 -4.48 27.10 3.37
N LYS A 897 -4.26 28.42 3.47
CA LYS A 897 -3.79 29.13 4.67
C LYS A 897 -4.86 29.99 5.34
N ARG A 898 -6.04 30.13 4.71
CA ARG A 898 -7.25 30.68 5.33
C ARG A 898 -7.98 29.59 6.10
#